data_AF-A0A0K1UFW5-F1
#
_entry.id   AF-A0A0K1UFW5-F1
#
_cell.length_a   1.000
_cell.length_b   1.000
_cell.length_c   1.000
_cell.angle_alpha   90.00
_cell.angle_beta   90.00
_cell.angle_gamma   90.00
#
_symmetry.space_group_name_H-M   'P 1'
#
loop_
_entity.id
_entity.type
_entity.pdbx_description
1 polymer ?
#
loop_
_entity_poly.entity_id
_entity_poly.type
_entity_poly.pdbx_seq_one_letter_code
_entity_poly.pdbx_strand_id
1 'polypeptide(L)'
;MRKLQCLKAASNEFRAAPVVIAVSHQNQPELLKRALKSAVEQTLVYERKAQITVLDDQSEENWREVTGAILNHPAITILTARCGSPARSRNQILDWAEKQSHIRWVARLDADDEFAAINSLEALYCQAESENSIAAIGSNKLRINGSLSSNINRASPEELLNTEALVQLIQSFCIEGQERELPSCNLLLRTDAGLRYPNIRSAEDHWFVMRLLFDFPDRVSVVSQPTYAIYSLTGNDTQSNRDSGYWSDSRKKLAFVAQKLLNLKNNDRKLLGYGLEGAVWLESDTVCKEFYPWSINATEVAILEELLRNKTVPIPPVQWSQAREGFWHYATPKVAYSTIREHIPFDQVVRFLQALYKAGIATLNIKRDNLRLTPKGDLHYIDIGKDIQPLTSSYFLDMSARLYGIGILGYDDEELVRRSSTLRPEEALSEIPGFADFYSDLISGLHVPNAAASASPAADKEATDVTLLIKCCAQDADGLYEQVAHIVTQLSFPTTFAKTVLLVDGYTGPFLRQYSEPDLQSVLDKAARLKADGLIHAVLTPPKGTESIQAIYKQWFNASEATHTHTMMNAPLYPQIWAFSKIQTRYVLQCDCDILVGRKRLGHDYLTDMLDAISADGALSVGFNIPKATHDILAYHGEAGEFPPEVRFGLLDLNRIRRCLPINNPVHDGRHQLTWHRALQQFQKESGRHTSLRGGNPESFYIHPRNEDKASLNSSAIRDLVAQGIFPSKQAEQFDLVPNAAWRYPQRHEPVIFLLKGRFTPAIKLQRCLKSLEHQSDQSFGVILIDDASGYAHSWHYPERMRPFENRYTLVRNITREGHIANMQKAVSQICTNPSSMIVILDQDDYLMQDTVVERLLRARAKGHDLIQMPMFRPNKPLKLYQPDYNSPRQKGGGNTWAHMRAFSKELFDRIPAQHLKTADDDWYRQVTDYATMLPMAELTRSPVYLDSGYAYWHERDDYSATHKEQEVAALKEILAKPALEKEGPVEPLPACDESAP
;
A
#
# COMPACT_ATOMS: atom_id res chain seq x y z
N MET A 1 -16.82 6.44 19.14
CA MET A 1 -17.71 7.63 19.13
C MET A 1 -18.22 7.96 20.53
N ARG A 2 -18.80 9.15 20.78
CA ARG A 2 -19.14 9.62 22.15
C ARG A 2 -20.18 8.79 22.88
N LYS A 3 -21.14 8.20 22.16
CA LYS A 3 -22.31 7.51 22.76
C LYS A 3 -22.85 8.28 23.97
N LEU A 4 -23.30 9.54 23.78
CA LEU A 4 -24.01 10.28 24.83
C LEU A 4 -25.13 9.38 25.37
N GLN A 5 -25.12 9.09 26.67
CA GLN A 5 -26.07 8.20 27.30
C GLN A 5 -26.90 8.95 28.32
N CYS A 6 -28.22 8.77 28.26
CA CYS A 6 -29.13 9.24 29.29
C CYS A 6 -29.28 8.15 30.35
N LEU A 7 -28.66 8.36 31.52
CA LEU A 7 -28.73 7.43 32.65
C LEU A 7 -30.05 7.54 33.41
N LYS A 8 -30.61 8.76 33.46
CA LYS A 8 -31.89 9.08 34.08
C LYS A 8 -32.50 10.26 33.34
N ALA A 9 -33.78 10.18 33.00
CA ALA A 9 -34.52 11.32 32.47
C ALA A 9 -35.40 11.94 33.56
N ALA A 10 -35.63 13.26 33.48
CA ALA A 10 -36.63 13.94 34.28
C ALA A 10 -38.03 13.31 34.10
N SER A 11 -38.94 13.51 35.06
CA SER A 11 -40.33 13.05 34.98
C SER A 11 -41.10 13.82 33.91
N ASN A 12 -42.21 13.24 33.43
CA ASN A 12 -42.96 13.78 32.28
C ASN A 12 -43.42 15.24 32.48
N GLU A 13 -43.74 15.64 33.71
CA GLU A 13 -44.17 17.00 34.06
C GLU A 13 -43.06 18.06 33.93
N PHE A 14 -41.78 17.65 33.97
CA PHE A 14 -40.61 18.54 33.76
C PHE A 14 -40.04 18.43 32.36
N ARG A 15 -40.27 17.32 31.66
CA ARG A 15 -39.72 17.12 30.31
C ARG A 15 -40.15 18.20 29.33
N ALA A 16 -41.36 18.75 29.45
CA ALA A 16 -41.85 19.80 28.57
C ALA A 16 -41.36 21.22 28.94
N ALA A 17 -40.52 21.37 29.95
CA ALA A 17 -40.04 22.66 30.42
C ALA A 17 -39.21 23.39 29.34
N PRO A 18 -39.51 24.68 29.05
CA PRO A 18 -38.77 25.45 28.06
C PRO A 18 -37.35 25.87 28.49
N VAL A 19 -37.04 25.78 29.78
CA VAL A 19 -35.72 26.14 30.32
C VAL A 19 -35.01 24.89 30.85
N VAL A 20 -33.72 24.76 30.60
CA VAL A 20 -32.86 23.75 31.22
C VAL A 20 -31.70 24.42 31.97
N ILE A 21 -31.48 24.03 33.22
CA ILE A 21 -30.30 24.37 34.00
C ILE A 21 -29.23 23.32 33.66
N ALA A 22 -28.19 23.74 32.96
CA ALA A 22 -27.09 22.92 32.49
C ALA A 22 -25.94 22.91 33.50
N VAL A 23 -25.66 21.74 34.07
CA VAL A 23 -24.58 21.52 35.03
C VAL A 23 -23.60 20.51 34.46
N SER A 24 -22.36 20.94 34.22
CA SER A 24 -21.26 20.04 33.86
C SER A 24 -20.55 19.58 35.12
N HIS A 25 -20.36 18.27 35.27
CA HIS A 25 -19.79 17.66 36.48
C HIS A 25 -18.60 16.77 36.15
N GLN A 26 -17.53 16.90 36.95
CA GLN A 26 -16.42 15.96 37.01
C GLN A 26 -15.83 15.92 38.42
N ASN A 27 -15.93 14.78 39.11
CA ASN A 27 -15.24 14.48 40.39
C ASN A 27 -15.42 15.53 41.53
N GLN A 28 -16.57 16.19 41.59
CA GLN A 28 -16.89 17.18 42.65
C GLN A 28 -18.27 16.95 43.30
N PRO A 29 -18.56 15.75 43.83
CA PRO A 29 -19.93 15.35 44.17
C PRO A 29 -20.58 16.15 45.32
N GLU A 30 -19.81 16.59 46.32
CA GLU A 30 -20.33 17.42 47.41
C GLU A 30 -20.67 18.84 46.97
N LEU A 31 -19.88 19.39 46.05
CA LEU A 31 -20.13 20.70 45.47
C LEU A 31 -21.36 20.64 44.54
N LEU A 32 -21.44 19.59 43.71
CA LEU A 32 -22.61 19.33 42.85
C LEU A 32 -23.90 19.26 43.68
N LYS A 33 -23.87 18.58 44.83
CA LYS A 33 -25.02 18.49 45.73
C LYS A 33 -25.52 19.86 46.20
N ARG A 34 -24.62 20.80 46.46
CA ARG A 34 -24.96 22.19 46.81
C ARG A 34 -25.55 22.94 45.61
N ALA A 35 -24.92 22.84 44.44
CA ALA A 35 -25.42 23.43 43.20
C ALA A 35 -26.86 22.97 42.91
N LEU A 36 -27.10 21.66 42.99
CA LEU A 36 -28.41 21.05 42.76
C LEU A 36 -29.47 21.50 43.76
N LYS A 37 -29.13 21.68 45.05
CA LYS A 37 -30.07 22.23 46.04
C LYS A 37 -30.56 23.62 45.64
N SER A 38 -29.65 24.52 45.27
CA SER A 38 -30.02 25.87 44.82
C SER A 38 -30.81 25.87 43.51
N ALA A 39 -30.55 24.90 42.62
CA ALA A 39 -31.24 24.74 41.35
C ALA A 39 -32.68 24.25 41.52
N VAL A 40 -32.93 23.27 42.40
CA VAL A 40 -34.30 22.75 42.63
C VAL A 40 -35.20 23.77 43.34
N GLU A 41 -34.62 24.70 44.10
CA GLU A 41 -35.32 25.78 44.80
C GLU A 41 -35.71 26.96 43.90
N GLN A 42 -35.29 26.97 42.62
CA GLN A 42 -35.65 28.04 41.70
C GLN A 42 -37.17 28.08 41.43
N THR A 43 -37.76 29.29 41.39
CA THR A 43 -39.19 29.50 41.09
C THR A 43 -39.61 28.79 39.80
N LEU A 44 -38.79 28.86 38.73
CA LEU A 44 -39.12 28.20 37.46
C LEU A 44 -39.14 26.67 37.58
N VAL A 45 -38.35 26.06 38.47
CA VAL A 45 -38.40 24.61 38.72
C VAL A 45 -39.67 24.28 39.51
N TYR A 46 -40.00 25.07 40.54
CA TYR A 46 -41.26 24.90 41.26
C TYR A 46 -42.51 25.00 40.34
N GLU A 47 -42.48 25.92 39.37
CA GLU A 47 -43.54 26.11 38.37
C GLU A 47 -43.51 25.09 37.21
N ARG A 48 -42.58 24.12 37.22
CA ARG A 48 -42.37 23.14 36.14
C ARG A 48 -42.02 23.79 34.77
N LYS A 49 -41.49 25.01 34.79
CA LYS A 49 -41.00 25.74 33.61
C LYS A 49 -39.49 25.58 33.38
N ALA A 50 -38.77 25.02 34.36
CA ALA A 50 -37.36 24.66 34.23
C ALA A 50 -37.11 23.20 34.63
N GLN A 51 -36.22 22.53 33.91
CA GLN A 51 -35.63 21.23 34.27
C GLN A 51 -34.13 21.37 34.52
N ILE A 52 -33.49 20.36 35.10
CA ILE A 52 -32.06 20.36 35.40
C ILE A 52 -31.41 19.22 34.64
N THR A 53 -30.30 19.49 33.95
CA THR A 53 -29.49 18.47 33.29
C THR A 53 -28.08 18.47 33.86
N VAL A 54 -27.69 17.32 34.41
CA VAL A 54 -26.33 17.06 34.89
C VAL A 54 -25.63 16.20 33.84
N LEU A 55 -24.53 16.69 33.28
CA LEU A 55 -23.65 15.91 32.41
C LEU A 55 -22.40 15.50 33.19
N ASP A 56 -22.27 14.20 33.43
CA ASP A 56 -21.08 13.58 34.02
C ASP A 56 -20.00 13.33 32.95
N ASP A 57 -18.85 13.99 33.10
CA ASP A 57 -17.66 13.84 32.26
C ASP A 57 -16.66 12.83 32.86
N GLN A 58 -17.11 11.58 32.98
CA GLN A 58 -16.32 10.43 33.46
C GLN A 58 -15.84 10.55 34.93
N SER A 59 -16.72 10.89 35.86
CA SER A 59 -16.37 10.89 37.28
C SER A 59 -16.18 9.47 37.84
N GLU A 60 -15.53 9.36 39.00
CA GLU A 60 -15.35 8.11 39.75
C GLU A 60 -16.68 7.42 40.06
N GLU A 61 -16.73 6.07 40.06
CA GLU A 61 -17.99 5.30 40.08
C GLU A 61 -18.94 5.65 41.24
N ASN A 62 -18.42 6.10 42.39
CA ASN A 62 -19.17 6.43 43.60
C ASN A 62 -19.73 7.86 43.64
N TRP A 63 -19.51 8.71 42.64
CA TRP A 63 -19.92 10.14 42.70
C TRP A 63 -21.43 10.33 42.95
N ARG A 64 -22.26 9.42 42.40
CA ARG A 64 -23.72 9.43 42.58
C ARG A 64 -24.14 9.13 44.01
N GLU A 65 -23.42 8.23 44.69
CA GLU A 65 -23.67 7.88 46.09
C GLU A 65 -23.36 9.06 47.00
N VAL A 66 -22.23 9.74 46.76
CA VAL A 66 -21.80 10.92 47.52
C VAL A 66 -22.75 12.10 47.32
N THR A 67 -23.17 12.36 46.08
CA THR A 67 -24.16 13.41 45.77
C THR A 67 -25.52 13.11 46.44
N GLY A 68 -25.90 11.83 46.49
CA GLY A 68 -27.00 11.31 47.27
C GLY A 68 -28.39 11.53 46.67
N ALA A 69 -29.42 11.47 47.51
CA ALA A 69 -30.84 11.42 47.09
C ALA A 69 -31.34 12.61 46.27
N ILE A 70 -30.62 13.75 46.27
CA ILE A 70 -30.99 14.92 45.47
C ILE A 70 -31.06 14.59 43.97
N LEU A 71 -30.20 13.68 43.49
CA LEU A 71 -30.20 13.21 42.09
C LEU A 71 -31.50 12.52 41.69
N ASN A 72 -32.30 12.04 42.65
CA ASN A 72 -33.60 11.41 42.39
C ASN A 72 -34.73 12.42 42.19
N HIS A 73 -34.50 13.71 42.37
CA HIS A 73 -35.52 14.74 42.18
C HIS A 73 -36.16 14.64 40.77
N PRO A 74 -37.50 14.80 40.63
CA PRO A 74 -38.21 14.60 39.36
C PRO A 74 -37.75 15.54 38.24
N ALA A 75 -37.22 16.71 38.58
CA ALA A 75 -36.72 17.70 37.61
C ALA A 75 -35.35 17.37 36.99
N ILE A 76 -34.63 16.34 37.48
CA ILE A 76 -33.22 16.10 37.10
C ILE A 76 -33.11 14.99 36.04
N THR A 77 -32.49 15.35 34.92
CA THR A 77 -31.92 14.47 33.89
C THR A 77 -30.41 14.28 34.13
N ILE A 78 -29.93 13.05 34.02
CA ILE A 78 -28.51 12.68 34.16
C ILE A 78 -28.04 12.12 32.82
N LEU A 79 -27.05 12.80 32.25
CA LEU A 79 -26.34 12.41 31.05
C LEU A 79 -24.91 11.99 31.43
N THR A 80 -24.33 11.07 30.66
CA THR A 80 -22.90 10.74 30.74
C THR A 80 -22.28 10.74 29.35
N ALA A 81 -21.08 11.32 29.25
CA ALA A 81 -20.30 11.39 28.02
C ALA A 81 -18.81 11.58 28.33
N ARG A 82 -17.95 11.26 27.35
CA ARG A 82 -16.52 11.61 27.41
C ARG A 82 -16.26 12.93 26.68
N CYS A 83 -16.01 13.99 27.44
CA CYS A 83 -15.80 15.34 26.92
C CYS A 83 -14.35 15.81 27.10
N GLY A 84 -13.74 15.56 28.26
CA GLY A 84 -12.33 15.81 28.56
C GLY A 84 -11.95 17.28 28.70
N SER A 85 -12.91 18.21 28.72
CA SER A 85 -12.70 19.62 29.05
C SER A 85 -14.04 20.33 29.31
N PRO A 86 -14.07 21.39 30.13
CA PRO A 86 -15.29 22.18 30.40
C PRO A 86 -15.96 22.76 29.15
N ALA A 87 -15.19 23.25 28.16
CA ALA A 87 -15.75 23.76 26.90
C ALA A 87 -16.54 22.67 26.16
N ARG A 88 -15.96 21.46 26.08
CA ARG A 88 -16.55 20.33 25.35
C ARG A 88 -17.74 19.71 26.05
N SER A 89 -17.79 19.74 27.39
CA SER A 89 -18.93 19.25 28.17
C SER A 89 -20.11 20.23 28.08
N ARG A 90 -19.86 21.54 28.19
CA ARG A 90 -20.90 22.56 27.98
C ARG A 90 -21.47 22.50 26.58
N ASN A 91 -20.61 22.40 25.56
CA ASN A 91 -21.05 22.24 24.17
C ASN A 91 -21.86 20.94 23.98
N GLN A 92 -21.52 19.83 24.66
CA GLN A 92 -22.31 18.61 24.58
C GLN A 92 -23.73 18.78 25.13
N ILE A 93 -23.91 19.57 26.20
CA ILE A 93 -25.23 19.88 26.73
C ILE A 93 -26.00 20.77 25.75
N LEU A 94 -25.35 21.76 25.12
CA LEU A 94 -25.97 22.59 24.08
C LEU A 94 -26.44 21.74 22.89
N ASP A 95 -25.56 20.87 22.37
CA ASP A 95 -25.87 19.94 21.26
C ASP A 95 -27.05 19.01 21.63
N TRP A 96 -27.13 18.57 22.89
CA TRP A 96 -28.26 17.76 23.38
C TRP A 96 -29.56 18.58 23.49
N ALA A 97 -29.48 19.81 24.02
CA ALA A 97 -30.61 20.68 24.23
C ALA A 97 -31.25 21.13 22.90
N GLU A 98 -30.44 21.41 21.87
CA GLU A 98 -30.93 21.75 20.53
C GLU A 98 -31.73 20.62 19.88
N LYS A 99 -31.42 19.36 20.21
CA LYS A 99 -32.17 18.18 19.74
C LYS A 99 -33.50 18.00 20.48
N GLN A 100 -33.77 18.77 21.53
CA GLN A 100 -35.02 18.76 22.28
C GLN A 100 -35.92 19.92 21.83
N SER A 101 -36.97 19.63 21.04
CA SER A 101 -37.82 20.67 20.44
C SER A 101 -38.54 21.59 21.44
N HIS A 102 -38.70 21.14 22.70
CA HIS A 102 -39.34 21.93 23.76
C HIS A 102 -38.36 22.83 24.52
N ILE A 103 -37.05 22.58 24.49
CA ILE A 103 -36.07 23.40 25.22
C ILE A 103 -35.75 24.64 24.38
N ARG A 104 -36.09 25.81 24.92
CA ARG A 104 -35.83 27.11 24.30
C ARG A 104 -34.62 27.82 24.92
N TRP A 105 -34.33 27.55 26.20
CA TRP A 105 -33.28 28.24 26.95
C TRP A 105 -32.41 27.29 27.75
N VAL A 106 -31.11 27.57 27.77
CA VAL A 106 -30.10 26.86 28.54
C VAL A 106 -29.45 27.83 29.53
N ALA A 107 -29.70 27.62 30.82
CA ALA A 107 -29.11 28.36 31.91
C ALA A 107 -27.83 27.66 32.38
N ARG A 108 -26.72 28.38 32.47
CA ARG A 108 -25.47 27.82 32.99
C ARG A 108 -25.45 27.83 34.51
N LEU A 109 -25.01 26.72 35.10
CA LEU A 109 -24.61 26.63 36.50
C LEU A 109 -23.41 25.68 36.58
N ASP A 110 -22.25 26.17 37.03
CA ASP A 110 -21.10 25.30 37.24
C ASP A 110 -21.31 24.44 38.52
N ALA A 111 -20.71 23.24 38.56
CA ALA A 111 -21.00 22.26 39.63
C ALA A 111 -20.51 22.70 41.03
N ASP A 112 -19.64 23.71 41.10
CA ASP A 112 -19.12 24.31 42.33
C ASP A 112 -19.79 25.63 42.75
N ASP A 113 -20.75 26.11 41.95
CA ASP A 113 -21.51 27.33 42.18
C ASP A 113 -22.93 27.04 42.68
N GLU A 114 -23.65 28.09 43.09
CA GLU A 114 -25.06 28.01 43.50
C GLU A 114 -25.82 29.27 43.08
N PHE A 115 -27.13 29.16 42.84
CA PHE A 115 -27.97 30.34 42.62
C PHE A 115 -28.04 31.22 43.87
N ALA A 116 -27.99 32.54 43.68
CA ALA A 116 -27.92 33.49 44.80
C ALA A 116 -29.29 33.81 45.42
N ALA A 117 -30.38 33.60 44.69
CA ALA A 117 -31.76 33.78 45.13
C ALA A 117 -32.69 32.78 44.43
N ILE A 118 -33.86 32.50 45.02
CA ILE A 118 -34.85 31.56 44.45
C ILE A 118 -35.43 32.03 43.10
N ASN A 119 -35.40 33.33 42.82
CA ASN A 119 -35.90 33.93 41.58
C ASN A 119 -34.78 34.41 40.64
N SER A 120 -33.53 33.97 40.86
CA SER A 120 -32.37 34.34 40.04
C SER A 120 -32.54 33.96 38.57
N LEU A 121 -32.96 32.73 38.30
CA LEU A 121 -33.18 32.25 36.93
C LEU A 121 -34.42 32.88 36.28
N GLU A 122 -35.49 33.06 37.07
CA GLU A 122 -36.73 33.68 36.62
C GLU A 122 -36.50 35.11 36.11
N ALA A 123 -35.68 35.90 36.80
CA ALA A 123 -35.36 37.26 36.39
C ALA A 123 -34.68 37.33 35.01
N LEU A 124 -33.70 36.44 34.74
CA LEU A 124 -33.05 36.35 33.43
C LEU A 124 -34.02 35.87 32.35
N TYR A 125 -34.84 34.86 32.65
CA TYR A 125 -35.82 34.31 31.71
C TYR A 125 -36.87 35.34 31.30
N CYS A 126 -37.48 36.02 32.26
CA CYS A 126 -38.50 37.04 31.99
C CYS A 126 -37.92 38.21 31.18
N GLN A 127 -36.73 38.69 31.53
CA GLN A 127 -36.07 39.75 30.76
C GLN A 127 -35.81 39.31 29.32
N ALA A 128 -35.16 38.15 29.14
CA ALA A 128 -34.80 37.64 27.82
C ALA A 128 -36.02 37.40 26.91
N GLU A 129 -37.12 36.88 27.47
CA GLU A 129 -38.37 36.68 26.75
C GLU A 129 -39.02 38.01 26.33
N SER A 130 -39.10 38.97 27.27
CA SER A 130 -39.74 40.28 27.01
C SER A 130 -39.02 41.12 25.95
N GLU A 131 -37.70 41.03 25.90
CA GLU A 131 -36.86 41.76 24.94
C GLU A 131 -36.58 40.96 23.65
N ASN A 132 -37.09 39.73 23.56
CA ASN A 132 -36.81 38.79 22.46
C ASN A 132 -35.30 38.60 22.21
N SER A 133 -34.54 38.54 23.29
CA SER A 133 -33.09 38.37 23.28
C SER A 133 -32.68 36.96 22.82
N ILE A 134 -31.40 36.80 22.49
CA ILE A 134 -30.75 35.49 22.31
C ILE A 134 -30.02 35.01 23.56
N ALA A 135 -29.78 35.93 24.50
CA ALA A 135 -29.16 35.61 25.77
C ALA A 135 -29.51 36.65 26.84
N ALA A 136 -29.37 36.25 28.10
CA ALA A 136 -29.36 37.16 29.25
C ALA A 136 -28.17 36.89 30.16
N ILE A 137 -27.60 37.97 30.71
CA ILE A 137 -26.42 37.93 31.58
C ILE A 137 -26.73 38.55 32.94
N GLY A 138 -26.43 37.82 34.02
CA GLY A 138 -26.70 38.22 35.40
C GLY A 138 -25.46 38.66 36.20
N SER A 139 -25.69 39.34 37.33
CA SER A 139 -24.63 39.67 38.30
C SER A 139 -24.19 38.46 39.13
N ASN A 140 -23.01 38.49 39.75
CA ASN A 140 -22.58 37.48 40.72
C ASN A 140 -21.91 38.00 42.00
N LYS A 141 -21.86 37.12 43.00
CA LYS A 141 -21.09 37.29 44.24
C LYS A 141 -19.98 36.25 44.33
N LEU A 142 -18.90 36.57 45.03
CA LEU A 142 -17.81 35.63 45.29
C LEU A 142 -17.92 35.05 46.71
N ARG A 143 -17.62 33.77 46.86
CA ARG A 143 -17.42 33.07 48.13
C ARG A 143 -15.92 32.82 48.30
N ILE A 144 -15.34 33.40 49.33
CA ILE A 144 -13.91 33.33 49.66
C ILE A 144 -13.78 32.64 51.02
N ASN A 145 -13.08 31.52 51.07
CA ASN A 145 -12.85 30.74 52.32
C ASN A 145 -14.14 30.42 53.09
N GLY A 146 -15.25 30.16 52.38
CA GLY A 146 -16.55 29.84 52.98
C GLY A 146 -17.45 31.04 53.28
N SER A 147 -16.92 32.27 53.30
CA SER A 147 -17.69 33.50 53.54
C SER A 147 -18.09 34.21 52.24
N LEU A 148 -19.29 34.80 52.21
CA LEU A 148 -19.75 35.60 51.08
C LEU A 148 -19.08 36.98 51.09
N SER A 149 -18.47 37.36 49.97
CA SER A 149 -17.93 38.70 49.76
C SER A 149 -19.04 39.75 49.73
N SER A 150 -18.77 40.92 50.31
CA SER A 150 -19.63 42.10 50.20
C SER A 150 -19.62 42.70 48.79
N ASN A 151 -18.59 42.39 47.98
CA ASN A 151 -18.43 42.93 46.63
C ASN A 151 -19.23 42.08 45.63
N ILE A 152 -20.12 42.74 44.89
CA ILE A 152 -20.92 42.14 43.82
C ILE A 152 -20.26 42.49 42.48
N ASN A 153 -19.92 41.49 41.68
CA ASN A 153 -19.62 41.71 40.26
C ASN A 153 -20.94 41.97 39.53
N ARG A 154 -21.33 43.24 39.47
CA ARG A 154 -22.61 43.67 38.91
C ARG A 154 -22.56 43.61 37.39
N ALA A 155 -23.53 42.96 36.75
CA ALA A 155 -23.71 43.08 35.31
C ALA A 155 -24.30 44.46 34.99
N SER A 156 -23.58 45.26 34.18
CA SER A 156 -23.97 46.63 33.81
C SER A 156 -24.30 46.71 32.31
N PRO A 157 -25.52 47.14 31.91
CA PRO A 157 -25.85 47.31 30.49
C PRO A 157 -24.92 48.31 29.80
N GLU A 158 -24.56 49.40 30.49
CA GLU A 158 -23.69 50.47 29.95
C GLU A 158 -22.29 49.97 29.60
N GLU A 159 -21.77 48.98 30.35
CA GLU A 159 -20.44 48.43 30.11
C GLU A 159 -20.48 47.22 29.18
N LEU A 160 -21.49 46.35 29.29
CA LEU A 160 -21.54 45.10 28.54
C LEU A 160 -22.07 45.28 27.12
N LEU A 161 -23.02 46.20 26.90
CA LEU A 161 -23.67 46.39 25.60
C LEU A 161 -23.02 47.50 24.75
N ASN A 162 -22.17 48.33 25.34
CA ASN A 162 -21.33 49.27 24.62
C ASN A 162 -20.00 48.61 24.21
N THR A 163 -19.71 48.53 22.91
CA THR A 163 -18.51 47.83 22.42
C THR A 163 -17.20 48.41 22.96
N GLU A 164 -17.08 49.73 23.07
CA GLU A 164 -15.86 50.37 23.60
C GLU A 164 -15.70 50.10 25.10
N ALA A 165 -16.78 50.27 25.88
CA ALA A 165 -16.77 50.00 27.31
C ALA A 165 -16.51 48.51 27.62
N LEU A 166 -17.05 47.59 26.81
CA LEU A 166 -16.80 46.16 26.91
C LEU A 166 -15.33 45.84 26.71
N VAL A 167 -14.71 46.40 25.67
CA VAL A 167 -13.29 46.18 25.36
C VAL A 167 -12.42 46.76 26.47
N GLN A 168 -12.76 47.94 27.00
CA GLN A 168 -12.06 48.54 28.14
C GLN A 168 -12.16 47.65 29.39
N LEU A 169 -13.35 47.14 29.72
CA LEU A 169 -13.53 46.19 30.82
C LEU A 169 -12.62 44.96 30.64
N ILE A 170 -12.59 44.39 29.42
CA ILE A 170 -11.71 43.25 29.10
C ILE A 170 -10.23 43.60 29.28
N GLN A 171 -9.78 44.77 28.83
CA GLN A 171 -8.40 45.24 29.03
C GLN A 171 -8.07 45.33 30.53
N SER A 172 -8.95 45.93 31.32
CA SER A 172 -8.72 46.15 32.74
C SER A 172 -8.57 44.87 33.54
N PHE A 173 -9.38 43.84 33.29
CA PHE A 173 -9.25 42.59 34.06
C PHE A 173 -8.22 41.61 33.46
N CYS A 174 -7.92 41.68 32.15
CA CYS A 174 -6.93 40.80 31.52
C CYS A 174 -5.48 41.31 31.65
N ILE A 175 -5.28 42.63 31.65
CA ILE A 175 -3.96 43.28 31.61
C ILE A 175 -3.68 44.06 32.89
N GLU A 176 -4.63 44.87 33.36
CA GLU A 176 -4.42 45.82 34.47
C GLU A 176 -4.65 45.20 35.86
N GLY A 177 -5.13 43.95 35.92
CA GLY A 177 -5.29 43.19 37.16
C GLY A 177 -6.48 43.58 38.02
N GLN A 178 -7.53 44.18 37.43
CA GLN A 178 -8.78 44.44 38.16
C GLN A 178 -9.45 43.14 38.65
N GLU A 179 -9.99 43.16 39.86
CA GLU A 179 -10.70 42.02 40.47
C GLU A 179 -12.06 41.73 39.81
N ARG A 180 -12.62 42.70 39.08
CA ARG A 180 -13.93 42.59 38.43
C ARG A 180 -13.76 42.03 37.02
N GLU A 181 -14.30 40.85 36.78
CA GLU A 181 -14.25 40.18 35.48
C GLU A 181 -15.60 40.26 34.74
N LEU A 182 -15.65 39.78 33.49
CA LEU A 182 -16.93 39.54 32.84
C LEU A 182 -17.75 38.54 33.66
N PRO A 183 -19.07 38.75 33.83
CA PRO A 183 -19.97 37.79 34.48
C PRO A 183 -20.25 36.55 33.59
N SER A 184 -19.19 35.86 33.16
CA SER A 184 -19.19 34.85 32.09
C SER A 184 -19.96 33.57 32.42
N CYS A 185 -20.11 33.21 33.70
CA CYS A 185 -20.87 32.02 34.11
C CYS A 185 -22.35 32.31 34.43
N ASN A 186 -22.79 33.57 34.39
CA ASN A 186 -24.17 33.96 34.69
C ASN A 186 -25.04 34.08 33.44
N LEU A 187 -25.04 33.04 32.62
CA LEU A 187 -25.59 33.08 31.27
C LEU A 187 -26.87 32.24 31.15
N LEU A 188 -27.92 32.86 30.58
CA LEU A 188 -29.06 32.19 29.98
C LEU A 188 -28.93 32.33 28.46
N LEU A 189 -28.87 31.22 27.71
CA LEU A 189 -28.64 31.21 26.26
C LEU A 189 -29.82 30.56 25.53
N ARG A 190 -30.25 31.13 24.41
CA ARG A 190 -31.29 30.54 23.57
C ARG A 190 -30.74 29.35 22.79
N THR A 191 -31.49 28.25 22.69
CA THR A 191 -31.01 27.02 22.04
C THR A 191 -30.69 27.21 20.56
N ASP A 192 -31.38 28.09 19.85
CA ASP A 192 -31.14 28.42 18.44
C ASP A 192 -30.07 29.51 18.22
N ALA A 193 -29.30 29.90 19.24
CA ALA A 193 -28.29 30.95 19.12
C ALA A 193 -27.10 30.57 18.20
N GLY A 194 -26.87 29.27 17.98
CA GLY A 194 -25.81 28.79 17.09
C GLY A 194 -24.38 29.06 17.58
N LEU A 195 -24.20 29.38 18.86
CA LEU A 195 -22.90 29.67 19.47
C LEU A 195 -22.37 28.45 20.25
N ARG A 196 -21.05 28.28 20.26
CA ARG A 196 -20.33 27.23 21.00
C ARG A 196 -19.11 27.78 21.73
N TYR A 197 -18.81 27.21 22.89
CA TYR A 197 -17.61 27.53 23.68
C TYR A 197 -16.35 27.14 22.89
N PRO A 198 -15.37 28.04 22.75
CA PRO A 198 -14.10 27.71 22.10
C PRO A 198 -13.35 26.65 22.90
N ASN A 199 -12.75 25.69 22.21
CA ASN A 199 -11.99 24.60 22.83
C ASN A 199 -10.59 25.06 23.27
N ILE A 200 -10.53 25.92 24.28
CA ILE A 200 -9.31 26.43 24.91
C ILE A 200 -9.22 25.97 26.36
N ARG A 201 -8.01 25.95 26.93
CA ARG A 201 -7.76 25.41 28.29
C ARG A 201 -8.20 26.32 29.43
N SER A 202 -8.39 27.61 29.16
CA SER A 202 -8.75 28.60 30.19
C SER A 202 -9.45 29.79 29.54
N ALA A 203 -10.39 30.40 30.28
CA ALA A 203 -11.17 31.58 29.88
C ALA A 203 -12.11 31.34 28.67
N GLU A 204 -12.43 30.09 28.35
CA GLU A 204 -13.35 29.71 27.26
C GLU A 204 -14.72 30.39 27.37
N ASP A 205 -15.16 30.62 28.59
CA ASP A 205 -16.40 31.30 28.92
C ASP A 205 -16.32 32.81 28.70
N HIS A 206 -15.21 33.44 29.09
CA HIS A 206 -14.94 34.84 28.79
C HIS A 206 -14.88 35.08 27.29
N TRP A 207 -14.24 34.19 26.54
CA TRP A 207 -14.23 34.25 25.08
C TRP A 207 -15.63 34.08 24.47
N PHE A 208 -16.42 33.15 25.01
CA PHE A 208 -17.80 32.93 24.56
C PHE A 208 -18.66 34.18 24.79
N VAL A 209 -18.62 34.75 26.00
CA VAL A 209 -19.42 35.93 26.36
C VAL A 209 -18.93 37.19 25.66
N MET A 210 -17.62 37.36 25.49
CA MET A 210 -17.08 38.45 24.65
C MET A 210 -17.65 38.37 23.24
N ARG A 211 -17.64 37.19 22.60
CA ARG A 211 -18.20 37.01 21.26
C ARG A 211 -19.68 37.31 21.20
N LEU A 212 -20.45 36.79 22.16
CA LEU A 212 -21.89 37.04 22.27
C LEU A 212 -22.21 38.54 22.35
N LEU A 213 -21.52 39.27 23.24
CA LEU A 213 -21.73 40.71 23.45
C LEU A 213 -21.19 41.57 22.30
N PHE A 214 -20.12 41.14 21.64
CA PHE A 214 -19.53 41.87 20.52
C PHE A 214 -20.36 41.73 19.24
N ASP A 215 -20.82 40.51 18.92
CA ASP A 215 -21.57 40.20 17.70
C ASP A 215 -23.06 40.57 17.81
N PHE A 216 -23.63 40.51 19.02
CA PHE A 216 -25.06 40.67 19.25
C PHE A 216 -25.42 41.61 20.41
N PRO A 217 -24.81 42.81 20.55
CA PRO A 217 -25.08 43.70 21.67
C PRO A 217 -26.58 44.04 21.80
N ASP A 218 -27.26 44.26 20.68
CA ASP A 218 -28.69 44.63 20.66
C ASP A 218 -29.65 43.44 20.89
N ARG A 219 -29.13 42.23 21.09
CA ARG A 219 -29.92 41.01 21.31
C ARG A 219 -29.55 40.30 22.62
N VAL A 220 -28.85 40.98 23.52
CA VAL A 220 -28.48 40.46 24.83
C VAL A 220 -29.09 41.31 25.92
N SER A 221 -29.83 40.66 26.82
CA SER A 221 -30.38 41.31 28.02
C SER A 221 -29.36 41.30 29.16
N VAL A 222 -29.29 42.38 29.94
CA VAL A 222 -28.42 42.45 31.12
C VAL A 222 -29.28 42.65 32.38
N VAL A 223 -29.20 41.72 33.32
CA VAL A 223 -29.99 41.70 34.55
C VAL A 223 -29.09 41.96 35.76
N SER A 224 -29.10 43.19 36.27
CA SER A 224 -28.24 43.57 37.39
C SER A 224 -28.72 43.03 38.75
N GLN A 225 -30.03 42.80 38.93
CA GLN A 225 -30.66 42.28 40.15
C GLN A 225 -31.90 41.42 39.82
N PRO A 226 -32.21 40.39 40.63
CA PRO A 226 -31.40 39.84 41.73
C PRO A 226 -30.06 39.28 41.24
N THR A 227 -29.13 39.04 42.15
CA THR A 227 -27.86 38.37 41.80
C THR A 227 -28.16 36.99 41.23
N TYR A 228 -27.46 36.55 40.18
CA TYR A 228 -27.69 35.26 39.55
C TYR A 228 -27.08 34.12 40.36
N ALA A 229 -25.75 34.12 40.54
CA ALA A 229 -25.04 33.05 41.21
C ALA A 229 -24.00 33.54 42.25
N ILE A 230 -23.64 32.63 43.14
CA ILE A 230 -22.56 32.73 44.13
C ILE A 230 -21.44 31.79 43.67
N TYR A 231 -20.24 32.35 43.48
CA TYR A 231 -19.09 31.65 42.90
C TYR A 231 -18.14 31.16 43.97
N SER A 232 -17.60 29.96 43.84
CA SER A 232 -16.55 29.46 44.75
C SER A 232 -15.16 29.55 44.09
N LEU A 233 -14.23 30.32 44.65
CA LEU A 233 -12.86 30.48 44.08
C LEU A 233 -11.91 29.29 44.33
N THR A 234 -12.43 28.13 44.71
CA THR A 234 -11.64 26.94 45.13
C THR A 234 -11.50 25.87 44.04
N GLY A 235 -11.52 26.26 42.76
CA GLY A 235 -11.41 25.32 41.64
C GLY A 235 -9.97 24.84 41.39
N ASN A 236 -9.73 23.52 41.50
CA ASN A 236 -8.42 22.90 41.28
C ASN A 236 -7.83 23.19 39.88
N ASP A 237 -8.65 23.24 38.83
CA ASP A 237 -8.21 23.49 37.45
C ASP A 237 -7.73 24.94 37.23
N THR A 238 -8.38 25.91 37.86
CA THR A 238 -7.96 27.32 37.79
C THR A 238 -6.62 27.52 38.48
N GLN A 239 -6.38 26.83 39.60
CA GLN A 239 -5.08 26.86 40.29
C GLN A 239 -3.98 26.22 39.42
N SER A 240 -4.23 25.04 38.84
CA SER A 240 -3.28 24.37 37.94
C SER A 240 -2.94 25.22 36.69
N ASN A 241 -3.92 25.90 36.12
CA ASN A 241 -3.72 26.81 34.98
C ASN A 241 -2.96 28.10 35.34
N ARG A 242 -3.10 28.58 36.58
CA ARG A 242 -2.32 29.72 37.11
C ARG A 242 -0.87 29.33 37.31
N ASP A 243 -0.62 28.18 37.91
CA ASP A 243 0.73 27.67 38.20
C ASP A 243 1.53 27.36 36.92
N SER A 244 0.84 27.08 35.80
CA SER A 244 1.43 26.76 34.49
C SER A 244 1.49 27.94 33.50
N GLY A 245 1.06 29.14 33.90
CA GLY A 245 1.11 30.36 33.07
C GLY A 245 0.04 30.47 31.96
N TYR A 246 -0.68 29.38 31.64
CA TYR A 246 -1.75 29.36 30.62
C TYR A 246 -2.90 30.32 30.93
N TRP A 247 -3.20 30.54 32.22
CA TRP A 247 -4.25 31.46 32.66
C TRP A 247 -3.97 32.91 32.24
N SER A 248 -2.71 33.38 32.36
CA SER A 248 -2.31 34.73 31.98
C SER A 248 -2.27 34.90 30.45
N ASP A 249 -1.78 33.88 29.73
CA ASP A 249 -1.68 33.92 28.27
C ASP A 249 -3.05 33.97 27.57
N SER A 250 -4.01 33.14 28.00
CA SER A 250 -5.36 33.13 27.41
C SER A 250 -6.08 34.49 27.56
N ARG A 251 -5.88 35.16 28.70
CA ARG A 251 -6.45 36.49 28.98
C ARG A 251 -5.80 37.59 28.16
N LYS A 252 -4.47 37.57 28.02
CA LYS A 252 -3.76 38.50 27.11
C LYS A 252 -4.25 38.37 25.67
N LYS A 253 -4.47 37.12 25.21
CA LYS A 253 -5.03 36.85 23.88
C LYS A 253 -6.45 37.38 23.74
N LEU A 254 -7.30 37.18 24.75
CA LEU A 254 -8.68 37.72 24.76
C LEU A 254 -8.68 39.25 24.61
N ALA A 255 -7.87 39.94 25.42
CA ALA A 255 -7.73 41.39 25.39
C ALA A 255 -7.21 41.89 24.03
N PHE A 256 -6.16 41.25 23.50
CA PHE A 256 -5.63 41.57 22.19
C PHE A 256 -6.69 41.45 21.09
N VAL A 257 -7.44 40.35 21.08
CA VAL A 257 -8.48 40.12 20.06
C VAL A 257 -9.62 41.12 20.21
N ALA A 258 -10.13 41.36 21.42
CA ALA A 258 -11.18 42.34 21.65
C ALA A 258 -10.77 43.73 21.14
N GLN A 259 -9.54 44.17 21.41
CA GLN A 259 -9.00 45.44 20.91
C GLN A 259 -8.86 45.44 19.38
N LYS A 260 -8.39 44.35 18.78
CA LYS A 260 -8.25 44.24 17.33
C LYS A 260 -9.60 44.35 16.62
N LEU A 261 -10.61 43.67 17.15
CA LEU A 261 -11.97 43.71 16.60
C LEU A 261 -12.59 45.11 16.71
N LEU A 262 -12.37 45.80 17.83
CA LEU A 262 -12.78 47.21 17.96
C LEU A 262 -12.11 48.09 16.91
N ASN A 263 -10.79 47.93 16.71
CA ASN A 263 -10.06 48.69 15.69
C ASN A 263 -10.58 48.40 14.27
N LEU A 264 -10.93 47.15 13.96
CA LEU A 264 -11.52 46.80 12.65
C LEU A 264 -12.91 47.42 12.48
N LYS A 265 -13.74 47.39 13.52
CA LYS A 265 -15.09 47.99 13.54
C LYS A 265 -15.02 49.50 13.35
N ASN A 266 -14.09 50.18 14.01
CA ASN A 266 -13.90 51.64 13.93
C ASN A 266 -13.37 52.12 12.56
N ASN A 267 -12.80 51.22 11.76
CA ASN A 267 -12.29 51.52 10.42
C ASN A 267 -13.31 51.20 9.29
N ASP A 268 -14.60 51.04 9.62
CA ASP A 268 -15.69 50.69 8.68
C ASP A 268 -15.41 49.44 7.82
N ARG A 269 -14.56 48.53 8.31
CA ARG A 269 -14.29 47.26 7.64
C ARG A 269 -15.42 46.28 7.91
N LYS A 270 -16.01 45.76 6.84
CA LYS A 270 -17.07 44.75 6.96
C LYS A 270 -16.47 43.42 7.43
N LEU A 271 -16.53 43.17 8.74
CA LEU A 271 -16.12 41.92 9.36
C LEU A 271 -16.98 40.76 8.81
N LEU A 272 -16.31 39.70 8.35
CA LEU A 272 -16.95 38.47 7.86
C LEU A 272 -16.89 37.35 8.91
N GLY A 273 -15.91 37.37 9.79
CA GLY A 273 -15.76 36.44 10.90
C GLY A 273 -14.40 36.56 11.57
N TYR A 274 -14.27 35.96 12.75
CA TYR A 274 -13.01 35.89 13.48
C TYR A 274 -12.98 34.62 14.32
N GLY A 275 -11.77 34.14 14.59
CA GLY A 275 -11.53 32.95 15.39
C GLY A 275 -10.40 33.15 16.37
N LEU A 276 -9.76 32.06 16.79
CA LEU A 276 -8.56 32.08 17.65
C LEU A 276 -7.27 32.36 16.86
N GLU A 277 -7.35 32.32 15.52
CA GLU A 277 -6.21 32.46 14.62
C GLU A 277 -6.10 33.83 13.94
N GLY A 278 -7.21 34.55 13.85
CA GLY A 278 -7.24 35.79 13.09
C GLY A 278 -8.64 36.34 12.89
N ALA A 279 -8.69 37.49 12.21
CA ALA A 279 -9.92 38.17 11.82
C ALA A 279 -10.00 38.27 10.29
N VAL A 280 -11.20 38.10 9.75
CA VAL A 280 -11.50 38.11 8.33
C VAL A 280 -12.49 39.23 8.03
N TRP A 281 -12.18 40.09 7.07
CA TRP A 281 -13.06 41.17 6.64
C TRP A 281 -13.11 41.27 5.11
N LEU A 282 -14.12 41.97 4.61
CA LEU A 282 -14.26 42.33 3.21
C LEU A 282 -13.74 43.74 3.00
N GLU A 283 -12.84 43.91 2.03
CA GLU A 283 -12.35 45.19 1.55
C GLU A 283 -12.61 45.26 0.05
N SER A 284 -13.59 46.07 -0.35
CA SER A 284 -14.13 46.11 -1.73
C SER A 284 -14.59 44.72 -2.23
N ASP A 285 -13.86 44.11 -3.17
CA ASP A 285 -14.16 42.78 -3.74
C ASP A 285 -13.11 41.71 -3.35
N THR A 286 -12.37 41.98 -2.27
CA THR A 286 -11.32 41.11 -1.75
C THR A 286 -11.60 40.74 -0.31
N VAL A 287 -11.45 39.45 0.01
CA VAL A 287 -11.51 38.94 1.38
C VAL A 287 -10.10 38.93 1.95
N CYS A 288 -9.92 39.60 3.07
CA CYS A 288 -8.64 39.72 3.76
C CYS A 288 -8.72 38.97 5.09
N LYS A 289 -7.73 38.10 5.40
CA LYS A 289 -7.52 37.52 6.73
C LYS A 289 -6.21 38.05 7.28
N GLU A 290 -6.23 38.59 8.50
CA GLU A 290 -5.02 38.88 9.27
C GLU A 290 -4.91 37.89 10.40
N PHE A 291 -3.74 37.28 10.53
CA PHE A 291 -3.42 36.34 11.59
C PHE A 291 -2.97 37.08 12.85
N TYR A 292 -3.36 36.55 14.01
CA TYR A 292 -2.84 37.06 15.27
C TYR A 292 -1.35 36.69 15.45
N PRO A 293 -0.61 37.39 16.33
CA PRO A 293 0.84 37.23 16.46
C PRO A 293 1.32 35.80 16.78
N TRP A 294 0.47 34.99 17.41
CA TRP A 294 0.75 33.62 17.83
C TRP A 294 0.24 32.55 16.86
N SER A 295 -0.39 32.95 15.76
CA SER A 295 -1.18 32.03 14.92
C SER A 295 -0.39 31.44 13.77
N ILE A 296 0.48 32.22 13.14
CA ILE A 296 1.33 31.77 12.03
C ILE A 296 2.67 32.53 11.99
N ASN A 297 3.73 31.86 11.56
CA ASN A 297 5.06 32.46 11.35
C ASN A 297 5.51 32.42 9.87
N ALA A 298 6.64 33.08 9.57
CA ALA A 298 7.17 33.18 8.20
C ALA A 298 7.52 31.83 7.57
N THR A 299 8.00 30.87 8.36
CA THR A 299 8.32 29.51 7.88
C THR A 299 7.06 28.77 7.46
N GLU A 300 5.99 28.88 8.25
CA GLU A 300 4.69 28.26 7.94
C GLU A 300 4.07 28.87 6.69
N VAL A 301 4.15 30.20 6.51
CA VAL A 301 3.70 30.86 5.28
C VAL A 301 4.48 30.35 4.07
N ALA A 302 5.81 30.28 4.15
CA ALA A 302 6.63 29.77 3.05
C ALA A 302 6.30 28.32 2.67
N ILE A 303 6.02 27.46 3.68
CA ILE A 303 5.58 26.08 3.45
C ILE A 303 4.22 26.06 2.74
N LEU A 304 3.25 26.87 3.16
CA LEU A 304 1.93 26.94 2.54
C LEU A 304 1.98 27.46 1.11
N GLU A 305 2.77 28.51 0.86
CA GLU A 305 3.01 29.05 -0.48
C GLU A 305 3.56 27.97 -1.41
N GLU A 306 4.58 27.24 -0.96
CA GLU A 306 5.18 26.17 -1.75
C GLU A 306 4.21 24.99 -1.96
N LEU A 307 3.47 24.61 -0.91
CA LEU A 307 2.53 23.50 -0.96
C LEU A 307 1.38 23.76 -1.94
N LEU A 308 0.94 25.01 -2.09
CA LEU A 308 -0.16 25.42 -2.96
C LEU A 308 0.32 25.91 -4.35
N ARG A 309 1.62 26.14 -4.54
CA ARG A 309 2.19 26.69 -5.78
C ARG A 309 1.83 25.84 -7.00
N ASN A 310 1.24 26.48 -8.02
CA ASN A 310 0.91 25.87 -9.32
C ASN A 310 0.02 24.62 -9.25
N LYS A 311 -0.78 24.45 -8.19
CA LYS A 311 -1.68 23.31 -8.05
C LYS A 311 -3.14 23.72 -8.23
N THR A 312 -3.90 22.88 -8.92
CA THR A 312 -5.35 22.98 -8.97
C THR A 312 -5.93 22.28 -7.75
N VAL A 313 -6.40 23.05 -6.78
CA VAL A 313 -6.90 22.55 -5.49
C VAL A 313 -8.25 23.19 -5.16
N PRO A 314 -9.12 22.51 -4.39
CA PRO A 314 -10.38 23.08 -3.92
C PRO A 314 -10.16 24.06 -2.75
N ILE A 315 -9.16 24.94 -2.87
CA ILE A 315 -8.76 25.95 -1.89
C ILE A 315 -8.63 27.28 -2.67
N PRO A 316 -9.21 28.39 -2.18
CA PRO A 316 -9.10 29.69 -2.85
C PRO A 316 -7.64 30.13 -3.02
N PRO A 317 -7.28 30.75 -4.16
CA PRO A 317 -5.95 31.30 -4.34
C PRO A 317 -5.73 32.48 -3.39
N VAL A 318 -4.57 32.53 -2.76
CA VAL A 318 -4.21 33.57 -1.80
C VAL A 318 -2.94 34.32 -2.20
N GLN A 319 -2.91 35.60 -1.86
CA GLN A 319 -1.72 36.44 -1.92
C GLN A 319 -1.32 36.82 -0.51
N TRP A 320 -0.12 36.43 -0.10
CA TRP A 320 0.42 36.71 1.22
C TRP A 320 1.14 38.05 1.26
N SER A 321 1.01 38.75 2.38
CA SER A 321 1.84 39.90 2.70
C SER A 321 1.99 40.07 4.20
N GLN A 322 2.97 40.87 4.62
CA GLN A 322 3.25 41.13 6.02
C GLN A 322 2.99 42.61 6.32
N ALA A 323 2.18 42.89 7.34
CA ALA A 323 1.94 44.23 7.84
C ALA A 323 3.21 44.82 8.48
N ARG A 324 3.26 46.15 8.59
CA ARG A 324 4.41 46.88 9.19
C ARG A 324 4.72 46.45 10.64
N GLU A 325 3.71 45.97 11.35
CA GLU A 325 3.80 45.47 12.73
C GLU A 325 4.25 44.00 12.82
N GLY A 326 4.56 43.37 11.68
CA GLY A 326 5.04 41.98 11.58
C GLY A 326 3.94 40.93 11.43
N PHE A 327 2.66 41.33 11.42
CA PHE A 327 1.54 40.40 11.28
C PHE A 327 1.37 39.92 9.84
N TRP A 328 1.12 38.63 9.68
CA TRP A 328 0.82 38.05 8.38
C TRP A 328 -0.64 38.26 8.01
N HIS A 329 -0.89 38.60 6.76
CA HIS A 329 -2.22 38.57 6.17
C HIS A 329 -2.20 37.89 4.81
N TYR A 330 -3.37 37.42 4.39
CA TYR A 330 -3.61 37.10 2.98
C TYR A 330 -4.82 37.84 2.43
N ALA A 331 -4.80 38.03 1.12
CA ALA A 331 -5.92 38.48 0.31
C ALA A 331 -6.36 37.37 -0.65
N THR A 332 -7.66 37.15 -0.79
CA THR A 332 -8.27 36.24 -1.79
C THR A 332 -9.46 36.92 -2.47
N PRO A 333 -9.70 36.66 -3.77
CA PRO A 333 -10.90 37.15 -4.45
C PRO A 333 -12.18 36.72 -3.73
N LYS A 334 -13.18 37.59 -3.73
CA LYS A 334 -14.52 37.25 -3.24
C LYS A 334 -15.18 36.23 -4.16
N VAL A 335 -15.70 35.15 -3.57
CA VAL A 335 -16.48 34.12 -4.29
C VAL A 335 -17.87 34.04 -3.66
N ALA A 336 -18.90 33.93 -4.51
CA ALA A 336 -20.27 33.74 -4.07
C ALA A 336 -20.49 32.31 -3.55
N TYR A 337 -20.21 32.09 -2.27
CA TYR A 337 -20.38 30.80 -1.62
C TYR A 337 -21.77 30.61 -1.02
N SER A 338 -22.27 29.37 -1.03
CA SER A 338 -23.37 28.96 -0.15
C SER A 338 -22.85 28.11 1.02
N THR A 339 -23.54 28.20 2.17
CA THR A 339 -23.22 27.44 3.38
C THR A 339 -23.74 26.00 3.29
N ILE A 340 -23.05 25.10 3.98
CA ILE A 340 -23.46 23.70 4.12
C ILE A 340 -24.35 23.61 5.36
N ARG A 341 -25.54 23.02 5.22
CA ARG A 341 -26.50 22.92 6.34
C ARG A 341 -26.27 21.65 7.16
N GLU A 342 -26.43 20.49 6.52
CA GLU A 342 -26.38 19.21 7.22
C GLU A 342 -25.64 18.16 6.40
N HIS A 343 -26.11 17.85 5.19
CA HIS A 343 -25.52 16.83 4.33
C HIS A 343 -24.78 17.44 3.12
N ILE A 344 -23.75 16.74 2.66
CA ILE A 344 -23.00 17.02 1.43
C ILE A 344 -23.20 15.83 0.47
N PRO A 345 -23.53 16.07 -0.81
CA PRO A 345 -23.66 14.98 -1.78
C PRO A 345 -22.41 14.10 -1.88
N PHE A 346 -22.60 12.79 -1.96
CA PHE A 346 -21.53 11.78 -2.00
C PHE A 346 -20.45 12.09 -3.05
N ASP A 347 -20.86 12.36 -4.29
CA ASP A 347 -19.92 12.65 -5.39
C ASP A 347 -19.10 13.93 -5.17
N GLN A 348 -19.61 14.89 -4.40
CA GLN A 348 -18.85 16.11 -4.07
C GLN A 348 -17.78 15.82 -3.02
N VAL A 349 -18.10 15.00 -2.01
CA VAL A 349 -17.14 14.52 -1.01
C VAL A 349 -16.00 13.74 -1.69
N VAL A 350 -16.33 12.78 -2.56
CA VAL A 350 -15.33 11.98 -3.27
C VAL A 350 -14.45 12.85 -4.16
N ARG A 351 -15.04 13.73 -4.99
CA ARG A 351 -14.26 14.62 -5.88
C ARG A 351 -13.33 15.56 -5.10
N PHE A 352 -13.80 16.10 -3.98
CA PHE A 352 -13.00 16.95 -3.10
C PHE A 352 -11.79 16.21 -2.52
N LEU A 353 -12.02 15.03 -1.93
CA LEU A 353 -10.94 14.22 -1.35
C LEU A 353 -9.95 13.77 -2.42
N GLN A 354 -10.42 13.38 -3.62
CA GLN A 354 -9.56 13.00 -4.73
C GLN A 354 -8.69 14.18 -5.22
N ALA A 355 -9.26 15.38 -5.30
CA ALA A 355 -8.52 16.57 -5.71
C ALA A 355 -7.39 16.91 -4.72
N LEU A 356 -7.68 16.85 -3.40
CA LEU A 356 -6.67 17.06 -2.36
C LEU A 356 -5.57 15.99 -2.37
N TYR A 357 -5.94 14.71 -2.51
CA TYR A 357 -4.97 13.61 -2.57
C TYR A 357 -4.01 13.78 -3.75
N LYS A 358 -4.55 14.03 -4.96
CA LYS A 358 -3.76 14.23 -6.18
C LYS A 358 -2.85 15.46 -6.10
N ALA A 359 -3.27 16.49 -5.37
CA ALA A 359 -2.44 17.67 -5.10
C ALA A 359 -1.37 17.44 -4.01
N GLY A 360 -1.39 16.30 -3.31
CA GLY A 360 -0.50 16.02 -2.20
C GLY A 360 -0.78 16.88 -0.97
N ILE A 361 -2.06 17.16 -0.68
CA ILE A 361 -2.51 18.02 0.42
C ILE A 361 -3.50 17.28 1.32
N ALA A 362 -3.44 17.57 2.61
CA ALA A 362 -4.50 17.26 3.57
C ALA A 362 -4.85 18.51 4.38
N THR A 363 -6.12 18.64 4.78
CA THR A 363 -6.63 19.73 5.62
C THR A 363 -7.08 19.14 6.95
N LEU A 364 -6.42 19.52 8.05
CA LEU A 364 -6.62 18.87 9.36
C LEU A 364 -7.87 19.36 10.11
N ASN A 365 -8.41 20.51 9.73
CA ASN A 365 -9.56 21.14 10.40
C ASN A 365 -10.83 21.08 9.53
N ILE A 366 -11.33 19.86 9.29
CA ILE A 366 -12.59 19.60 8.58
C ILE A 366 -13.78 19.82 9.52
N LYS A 367 -14.58 20.85 9.21
CA LYS A 367 -15.89 21.17 9.80
C LYS A 367 -16.72 21.96 8.79
N ARG A 368 -18.05 21.98 8.91
CA ARG A 368 -18.93 22.65 7.93
C ARG A 368 -18.64 24.15 7.82
N ASP A 369 -18.25 24.79 8.93
CA ASP A 369 -17.85 26.20 8.95
C ASP A 369 -16.64 26.53 8.08
N ASN A 370 -15.76 25.57 7.86
CA ASN A 370 -14.54 25.71 7.06
C ASN A 370 -14.74 25.31 5.60
N LEU A 371 -15.93 24.84 5.25
CA LEU A 371 -16.29 24.34 3.92
C LEU A 371 -17.39 25.19 3.30
N ARG A 372 -17.31 25.40 1.99
CA ARG A 372 -18.30 26.17 1.24
C ARG A 372 -18.61 25.49 -0.09
N LEU A 373 -19.82 25.71 -0.60
CA LEU A 373 -20.18 25.30 -1.95
C LEU A 373 -20.02 26.48 -2.89
N THR A 374 -19.29 26.25 -3.99
CA THR A 374 -19.20 27.21 -5.10
C THR A 374 -20.55 27.32 -5.83
N PRO A 375 -20.75 28.32 -6.70
CA PRO A 375 -21.95 28.41 -7.54
C PRO A 375 -22.18 27.18 -8.43
N LYS A 376 -21.12 26.41 -8.72
CA LYS A 376 -21.18 25.15 -9.49
C LYS A 376 -21.53 23.94 -8.62
N GLY A 377 -21.62 24.12 -7.31
CA GLY A 377 -21.85 23.05 -6.35
C GLY A 377 -20.60 22.26 -5.96
N ASP A 378 -19.39 22.71 -6.33
CA ASP A 378 -18.15 22.06 -5.89
C ASP A 378 -17.78 22.52 -4.47
N LEU A 379 -17.21 21.61 -3.68
CA LEU A 379 -16.79 21.86 -2.30
C LEU A 379 -15.44 22.60 -2.26
N HIS A 380 -15.35 23.69 -1.51
CA HIS A 380 -14.14 24.47 -1.27
C HIS A 380 -13.80 24.53 0.22
N TYR A 381 -12.52 24.43 0.55
CA TYR A 381 -11.99 24.66 1.89
C TYR A 381 -11.48 26.09 2.03
N ILE A 382 -12.04 26.84 2.98
CA ILE A 382 -11.82 28.30 3.11
C ILE A 382 -10.99 28.68 4.35
N ASP A 383 -10.69 27.74 5.24
CA ASP A 383 -9.89 28.00 6.44
C ASP A 383 -8.40 27.90 6.14
N ILE A 384 -7.89 28.90 5.42
CA ILE A 384 -6.50 28.94 4.98
C ILE A 384 -5.62 29.32 6.19
N GLY A 385 -4.65 28.46 6.49
CA GLY A 385 -3.77 28.55 7.64
C GLY A 385 -2.92 27.29 7.79
N LYS A 386 -2.29 27.12 8.96
CA LYS A 386 -1.37 26.01 9.25
C LYS A 386 -2.01 24.61 9.20
N ASP A 387 -3.35 24.51 9.22
CA ASP A 387 -4.04 23.21 9.15
C ASP A 387 -4.03 22.62 7.74
N ILE A 388 -3.62 23.38 6.73
CA ILE A 388 -3.27 22.85 5.40
C ILE A 388 -1.86 22.27 5.49
N GLN A 389 -1.75 20.96 5.35
CA GLN A 389 -0.52 20.21 5.56
C GLN A 389 -0.20 19.35 4.32
N PRO A 390 1.09 18.98 4.12
CA PRO A 390 1.45 17.97 3.15
C PRO A 390 0.67 16.67 3.39
N LEU A 391 0.30 15.98 2.31
CA LEU A 391 -0.40 14.70 2.39
C LEU A 391 0.43 13.68 3.16
N THR A 392 -0.21 13.04 4.14
CA THR A 392 0.25 11.78 4.73
C THR A 392 -0.91 10.78 4.71
N SER A 393 -0.63 9.49 4.74
CA SER A 393 -1.63 8.43 4.84
C SER A 393 -2.52 8.61 6.08
N SER A 394 -1.93 9.04 7.21
CA SER A 394 -2.64 9.31 8.46
C SER A 394 -3.55 10.54 8.36
N TYR A 395 -3.03 11.66 7.86
CA TYR A 395 -3.83 12.88 7.69
C TYR A 395 -4.96 12.68 6.71
N PHE A 396 -4.72 11.95 5.61
CA PHE A 396 -5.76 11.68 4.62
C PHE A 396 -6.87 10.78 5.17
N LEU A 397 -6.52 9.72 5.92
CA LEU A 397 -7.48 8.85 6.58
C LEU A 397 -8.35 9.63 7.57
N ASP A 398 -7.74 10.45 8.43
CA ASP A 398 -8.47 11.26 9.42
C ASP A 398 -9.36 12.31 8.77
N MET A 399 -8.85 13.04 7.78
CA MET A 399 -9.59 14.03 7.01
C MET A 399 -10.80 13.39 6.30
N SER A 400 -10.60 12.22 5.69
CA SER A 400 -11.67 11.47 4.99
C SER A 400 -12.74 11.00 5.97
N ALA A 401 -12.34 10.48 7.15
CA ALA A 401 -13.28 10.07 8.19
C ALA A 401 -14.14 11.23 8.67
N ARG A 402 -13.52 12.39 8.93
CA ARG A 402 -14.21 13.61 9.35
C ARG A 402 -15.22 14.08 8.31
N LEU A 403 -14.78 14.20 7.05
CA LEU A 403 -15.65 14.66 5.98
C LEU A 403 -16.79 13.67 5.70
N TYR A 404 -16.52 12.36 5.78
CA TYR A 404 -17.54 11.33 5.67
C TYR A 404 -18.56 11.43 6.80
N GLY A 405 -18.11 11.56 8.05
CA GLY A 405 -18.98 11.69 9.21
C GLY A 405 -19.91 12.91 9.12
N ILE A 406 -19.36 14.09 8.87
CA ILE A 406 -20.17 15.33 8.82
C ILE A 406 -20.95 15.45 7.50
N GLY A 407 -20.38 15.02 6.38
CA GLY A 407 -20.98 15.21 5.06
C GLY A 407 -22.03 14.14 4.72
N ILE A 408 -21.74 12.88 5.01
CA ILE A 408 -22.56 11.74 4.57
C ILE A 408 -23.46 11.24 5.68
N LEU A 409 -22.94 11.09 6.90
CA LEU A 409 -23.70 10.56 8.03
C LEU A 409 -24.45 11.64 8.83
N GLY A 410 -24.21 12.92 8.55
CA GLY A 410 -24.84 14.03 9.24
C GLY A 410 -24.36 14.22 10.68
N TYR A 411 -23.18 13.71 11.05
CA TYR A 411 -22.64 13.88 12.41
C TYR A 411 -22.39 15.35 12.73
N ASP A 412 -22.43 15.68 14.02
CA ASP A 412 -22.02 16.98 14.54
C ASP A 412 -20.52 17.20 14.25
N ASP A 413 -20.12 18.43 13.92
CA ASP A 413 -18.77 18.74 13.40
C ASP A 413 -17.61 18.25 14.28
N GLU A 414 -17.84 18.16 15.59
CA GLU A 414 -16.83 17.79 16.57
C GLU A 414 -16.84 16.30 16.95
N GLU A 415 -17.85 15.52 16.52
CA GLU A 415 -18.07 14.15 17.00
C GLU A 415 -16.83 13.25 16.84
N LEU A 416 -16.14 13.38 15.70
CA LEU A 416 -14.94 12.58 15.38
C LEU A 416 -13.64 13.11 15.99
N VAL A 417 -13.58 14.40 16.37
CA VAL A 417 -12.48 14.97 17.19
C VAL A 417 -12.48 14.32 18.58
N ARG A 418 -13.68 13.98 19.07
CA ARG A 418 -13.95 13.55 20.45
C ARG A 418 -13.86 12.03 20.64
N ARG A 419 -13.29 11.29 19.67
CA ARG A 419 -13.08 9.83 19.75
C ARG A 419 -12.13 9.43 20.88
N SER A 420 -12.30 8.21 21.39
CA SER A 420 -11.50 7.69 22.50
C SER A 420 -10.02 7.55 22.09
N SER A 421 -9.12 8.13 22.89
CA SER A 421 -7.68 7.92 22.73
C SER A 421 -7.19 6.55 23.23
N THR A 422 -8.05 5.75 23.86
CA THR A 422 -7.69 4.42 24.38
C THR A 422 -7.83 3.31 23.34
N LEU A 423 -8.59 3.53 22.27
CA LEU A 423 -8.71 2.60 21.15
C LEU A 423 -7.59 2.88 20.15
N ARG A 424 -7.17 1.85 19.41
CA ARG A 424 -6.30 2.07 18.26
C ARG A 424 -7.08 2.85 17.19
N PRO A 425 -6.42 3.71 16.39
CA PRO A 425 -7.09 4.52 15.38
C PRO A 425 -7.99 3.71 14.45
N GLU A 426 -7.55 2.55 13.98
CA GLU A 426 -8.33 1.69 13.08
C GLU A 426 -9.58 1.11 13.75
N GLU A 427 -9.52 0.80 15.05
CA GLU A 427 -10.67 0.30 15.81
C GLU A 427 -11.71 1.42 15.97
N ALA A 428 -11.26 2.61 16.35
CA ALA A 428 -12.12 3.78 16.49
C ALA A 428 -12.81 4.16 15.16
N LEU A 429 -12.09 4.06 14.03
CA LEU A 429 -12.64 4.35 12.71
C LEU A 429 -13.56 3.23 12.19
N SER A 430 -13.34 1.99 12.60
CA SER A 430 -14.22 0.87 12.24
C SER A 430 -15.61 0.95 12.88
N GLU A 431 -15.77 1.75 13.93
CA GLU A 431 -17.09 2.05 14.53
C GLU A 431 -17.94 2.96 13.64
N ILE A 432 -17.36 3.65 12.66
CA ILE A 432 -18.09 4.57 11.77
C ILE A 432 -18.79 3.74 10.69
N PRO A 433 -20.14 3.73 10.65
CA PRO A 433 -20.90 2.89 9.72
C PRO A 433 -20.51 3.16 8.26
N GLY A 434 -20.14 2.12 7.51
CA GLY A 434 -19.83 2.20 6.07
C GLY A 434 -18.51 2.90 5.72
N PHE A 435 -17.76 3.44 6.68
CA PHE A 435 -16.55 4.22 6.38
C PHE A 435 -15.40 3.36 5.83
N ALA A 436 -15.25 2.11 6.30
CA ALA A 436 -14.21 1.21 5.80
C ALA A 436 -14.35 0.94 4.30
N ASP A 437 -15.58 0.65 3.85
CA ASP A 437 -15.88 0.39 2.44
C ASP A 437 -15.72 1.68 1.62
N PHE A 438 -16.26 2.80 2.11
CA PHE A 438 -16.07 4.11 1.48
C PHE A 438 -14.60 4.47 1.27
N TYR A 439 -13.76 4.30 2.31
CA TYR A 439 -12.35 4.62 2.22
C TYR A 439 -11.61 3.65 1.30
N SER A 440 -11.99 2.37 1.31
CA SER A 440 -11.44 1.38 0.38
C SER A 440 -11.73 1.75 -1.07
N ASP A 441 -12.96 2.14 -1.38
CA ASP A 441 -13.38 2.54 -2.72
C ASP A 441 -12.71 3.86 -3.15
N LEU A 442 -12.57 4.81 -2.22
CA LEU A 442 -11.88 6.07 -2.47
C LEU A 442 -10.41 5.86 -2.87
N ILE A 443 -9.68 5.04 -2.11
CA ILE A 443 -8.27 4.74 -2.40
C ILE A 443 -8.15 3.90 -3.67
N SER A 444 -9.03 2.91 -3.88
CA SER A 444 -9.04 2.10 -5.10
C SER A 444 -9.30 2.95 -6.36
N GLY A 445 -10.23 3.90 -6.29
CA GLY A 445 -10.55 4.82 -7.37
C GLY A 445 -9.46 5.88 -7.64
N LEU A 446 -8.60 6.17 -6.65
CA LEU A 446 -7.42 7.01 -6.83
C LEU A 446 -6.30 6.30 -7.58
N HIS A 447 -6.25 4.98 -7.49
CA HIS A 447 -5.14 4.13 -7.91
C HIS A 447 -5.60 3.02 -8.85
N VAL A 448 -6.43 3.38 -9.85
CA VAL A 448 -6.95 2.41 -10.81
C VAL A 448 -5.78 1.78 -11.58
N PRO A 449 -5.54 0.47 -11.43
CA PRO A 449 -4.43 -0.16 -12.13
C PRO A 449 -4.72 -0.14 -13.62
N ASN A 450 -3.78 0.42 -14.39
CA ASN A 450 -3.83 0.38 -15.86
C ASN A 450 -3.42 -1.01 -16.35
N ALA A 451 -4.27 -2.01 -16.13
CA ALA A 451 -4.07 -3.37 -16.59
C ALA A 451 -4.97 -3.61 -17.80
N ALA A 452 -4.47 -3.32 -19.01
CA ALA A 452 -4.99 -4.02 -20.17
C ALA A 452 -4.87 -5.52 -19.90
N ALA A 453 -5.95 -6.28 -20.09
CA ALA A 453 -5.96 -7.73 -19.90
C ALA A 453 -5.01 -8.38 -20.92
N SER A 454 -3.72 -8.47 -20.60
CA SER A 454 -2.75 -9.17 -21.43
C SER A 454 -2.72 -10.63 -21.01
N ALA A 455 -3.44 -11.46 -21.76
CA ALA A 455 -3.23 -12.90 -21.76
C ALA A 455 -1.76 -13.20 -22.11
N SER A 456 -1.30 -14.41 -21.76
CA SER A 456 -0.04 -14.92 -22.30
C SER A 456 -0.08 -14.89 -23.83
N PRO A 457 1.05 -14.60 -24.52
CA PRO A 457 1.10 -14.67 -25.97
C PRO A 457 0.61 -16.03 -26.44
N ALA A 458 -0.33 -16.03 -27.39
CA ALA A 458 -0.78 -17.23 -28.07
C ALA A 458 -0.04 -17.36 -29.41
N ALA A 459 0.20 -18.58 -29.87
CA ALA A 459 0.71 -18.79 -31.21
C ALA A 459 -0.29 -18.29 -32.25
N ASP A 460 0.21 -17.59 -33.26
CA ASP A 460 -0.62 -16.98 -34.30
C ASP A 460 -0.95 -17.98 -35.43
N LYS A 461 -0.14 -19.05 -35.55
CA LYS A 461 -0.19 -20.01 -36.66
C LYS A 461 -0.02 -21.44 -36.15
N GLU A 462 -0.58 -22.37 -36.90
CA GLU A 462 -0.35 -23.81 -36.73
C GLU A 462 0.29 -24.37 -38.01
N ALA A 463 1.43 -25.04 -37.88
CA ALA A 463 2.05 -25.79 -38.95
C ALA A 463 1.38 -27.16 -39.09
N THR A 464 0.28 -27.20 -39.85
CA THR A 464 -0.60 -28.38 -40.00
C THR A 464 0.07 -29.59 -40.64
N ASP A 465 1.23 -29.42 -41.27
CA ASP A 465 2.00 -30.47 -41.94
C ASP A 465 3.33 -30.81 -41.25
N VAL A 466 3.53 -30.35 -40.01
CA VAL A 466 4.71 -30.63 -39.19
C VAL A 466 4.31 -31.31 -37.88
N THR A 467 5.00 -32.40 -37.54
CA THR A 467 4.94 -33.01 -36.19
C THR A 467 6.25 -32.77 -35.44
N LEU A 468 6.16 -32.32 -34.19
CA LEU A 468 7.29 -32.34 -33.25
C LEU A 468 7.41 -33.73 -32.64
N LEU A 469 8.53 -34.40 -32.86
CA LEU A 469 8.87 -35.72 -32.30
C LEU A 469 10.01 -35.58 -31.29
N ILE A 470 9.70 -35.75 -30.00
CA ILE A 470 10.69 -35.76 -28.92
C ILE A 470 11.02 -37.22 -28.60
N LYS A 471 12.29 -37.58 -28.49
CA LYS A 471 12.72 -38.96 -28.25
C LYS A 471 13.32 -39.11 -26.86
N CYS A 472 12.92 -40.14 -26.14
CA CYS A 472 13.50 -40.52 -24.86
C CYS A 472 13.63 -42.04 -24.74
N CYS A 473 14.43 -42.49 -23.79
CA CYS A 473 14.59 -43.88 -23.39
C CYS A 473 14.53 -44.02 -21.86
N ALA A 474 14.65 -45.25 -21.35
CA ALA A 474 14.54 -45.53 -19.93
C ALA A 474 15.58 -44.77 -19.06
N GLN A 475 16.70 -44.32 -19.63
CA GLN A 475 17.73 -43.57 -18.91
C GLN A 475 17.33 -42.11 -18.63
N ASP A 476 16.37 -41.58 -19.38
CA ASP A 476 15.96 -40.18 -19.30
C ASP A 476 14.90 -39.95 -18.22
N ALA A 477 14.67 -40.93 -17.34
CA ALA A 477 13.65 -40.87 -16.30
C ALA A 477 13.80 -39.62 -15.44
N ASP A 478 15.00 -39.29 -14.99
CA ASP A 478 15.24 -38.12 -14.16
C ASP A 478 15.12 -36.81 -14.97
N GLY A 479 14.33 -35.85 -14.47
CA GLY A 479 14.09 -34.57 -15.14
C GLY A 479 13.29 -34.59 -16.46
N LEU A 480 12.72 -35.74 -16.90
CA LEU A 480 12.01 -35.86 -18.18
C LEU A 480 10.90 -34.80 -18.37
N TYR A 481 10.09 -34.58 -17.34
CA TYR A 481 8.91 -33.71 -17.43
C TYR A 481 9.33 -32.26 -17.71
N GLU A 482 10.27 -31.76 -16.91
CA GLU A 482 10.82 -30.40 -17.00
C GLU A 482 11.49 -30.18 -18.35
N GLN A 483 12.17 -31.20 -18.84
CA GLN A 483 12.92 -31.19 -20.08
C GLN A 483 12.01 -31.19 -21.31
N VAL A 484 10.95 -32.01 -21.33
CA VAL A 484 9.92 -31.96 -22.38
C VAL A 484 9.16 -30.64 -22.33
N ALA A 485 8.79 -30.16 -21.14
CA ALA A 485 8.12 -28.86 -20.99
C ALA A 485 8.97 -27.70 -21.52
N HIS A 486 10.29 -27.71 -21.26
CA HIS A 486 11.25 -26.77 -21.84
C HIS A 486 11.21 -26.79 -23.38
N ILE A 487 11.38 -27.97 -23.99
CA ILE A 487 11.38 -28.12 -25.45
C ILE A 487 10.05 -27.62 -26.05
N VAL A 488 8.92 -28.10 -25.53
CA VAL A 488 7.60 -27.76 -26.09
C VAL A 488 7.33 -26.26 -26.00
N THR A 489 7.59 -25.64 -24.85
CA THR A 489 7.33 -24.20 -24.67
C THR A 489 8.28 -23.32 -25.49
N GLN A 490 9.54 -23.73 -25.66
CA GLN A 490 10.51 -23.00 -26.50
C GLN A 490 10.25 -23.16 -28.00
N LEU A 491 9.53 -24.19 -28.43
CA LEU A 491 9.31 -24.49 -29.85
C LEU A 491 7.90 -24.15 -30.35
N SER A 492 6.91 -24.04 -29.46
CA SER A 492 5.50 -23.85 -29.87
C SER A 492 5.08 -22.39 -30.08
N PHE A 493 6.03 -21.46 -30.22
CA PHE A 493 5.77 -20.04 -30.50
C PHE A 493 6.84 -19.46 -31.45
N PRO A 494 6.46 -18.64 -32.45
CA PRO A 494 5.11 -18.13 -32.76
C PRO A 494 4.19 -19.12 -33.49
N THR A 495 4.73 -20.26 -33.91
CA THR A 495 4.02 -21.30 -34.69
C THR A 495 3.94 -22.59 -33.88
N THR A 496 2.74 -23.18 -33.77
CA THR A 496 2.52 -24.50 -33.15
C THR A 496 2.64 -25.63 -34.18
N PHE A 497 2.63 -26.88 -33.71
CA PHE A 497 2.70 -28.07 -34.54
C PHE A 497 1.34 -28.74 -34.66
N ALA A 498 1.08 -29.41 -35.79
CA ALA A 498 -0.10 -30.26 -35.96
C ALA A 498 -0.23 -31.32 -34.86
N LYS A 499 0.91 -31.88 -34.43
CA LYS A 499 1.03 -32.80 -33.30
C LYS A 499 2.39 -32.66 -32.63
N THR A 500 2.39 -32.86 -31.31
CA THR A 500 3.58 -33.02 -30.46
C THR A 500 3.56 -34.44 -29.90
N VAL A 501 4.59 -35.21 -30.17
CA VAL A 501 4.64 -36.64 -29.90
C VAL A 501 5.91 -36.98 -29.13
N LEU A 502 5.77 -37.76 -28.06
CA LEU A 502 6.89 -38.32 -27.31
C LEU A 502 7.11 -39.78 -27.71
N LEU A 503 8.26 -40.11 -28.28
CA LEU A 503 8.70 -41.48 -28.57
C LEU A 503 9.47 -42.04 -27.37
N VAL A 504 8.99 -43.15 -26.82
CA VAL A 504 9.65 -43.88 -25.72
C VAL A 504 10.29 -45.16 -26.28
N ASP A 505 11.63 -45.22 -26.29
CA ASP A 505 12.34 -46.47 -26.53
C ASP A 505 12.20 -47.40 -25.31
N GLY A 506 11.58 -48.56 -25.53
CA GLY A 506 11.33 -49.57 -24.50
C GLY A 506 12.53 -50.48 -24.19
N TYR A 507 13.72 -50.17 -24.72
CA TYR A 507 14.97 -50.85 -24.39
C TYR A 507 15.44 -50.50 -22.97
N THR A 508 15.74 -51.52 -22.17
CA THR A 508 16.11 -51.39 -20.75
C THR A 508 17.60 -51.60 -20.49
N GLY A 509 18.42 -51.59 -21.54
CA GLY A 509 19.88 -51.72 -21.45
C GLY A 509 20.42 -53.13 -21.66
N PRO A 510 21.76 -53.28 -21.64
CA PRO A 510 22.75 -52.22 -21.40
C PRO A 510 22.87 -51.24 -22.59
N PHE A 511 23.01 -49.94 -22.32
CA PHE A 511 23.07 -48.90 -23.37
C PHE A 511 24.49 -48.68 -23.89
N LEU A 512 24.64 -48.24 -25.14
CA LEU A 512 25.96 -47.88 -25.72
C LEU A 512 26.72 -46.85 -24.86
N ARG A 513 26.01 -45.90 -24.24
CA ARG A 513 26.58 -44.89 -23.34
C ARG A 513 25.65 -44.71 -22.14
N GLN A 514 25.68 -45.67 -21.22
CA GLN A 514 24.88 -45.61 -20.01
C GLN A 514 25.37 -44.49 -19.08
N TYR A 515 24.46 -43.61 -18.64
CA TYR A 515 24.76 -42.49 -17.75
C TYR A 515 23.87 -42.43 -16.50
N SER A 516 22.78 -43.20 -16.49
CA SER A 516 21.85 -43.35 -15.37
C SER A 516 21.29 -44.77 -15.35
N GLU A 517 20.76 -45.18 -14.21
CA GLU A 517 20.00 -46.42 -14.10
C GLU A 517 18.69 -46.31 -14.90
N PRO A 518 18.36 -47.30 -15.76
CA PRO A 518 17.15 -47.26 -16.55
C PRO A 518 15.89 -47.45 -15.71
N ASP A 519 14.94 -46.53 -15.83
CA ASP A 519 13.62 -46.60 -15.19
C ASP A 519 12.52 -46.30 -16.22
N LEU A 520 12.15 -47.35 -16.97
CA LEU A 520 11.12 -47.25 -18.01
C LEU A 520 9.74 -46.92 -17.43
N GLN A 521 9.42 -47.37 -16.21
CA GLN A 521 8.11 -47.13 -15.60
C GLN A 521 7.94 -45.65 -15.27
N SER A 522 8.94 -45.04 -14.64
CA SER A 522 8.96 -43.60 -14.35
C SER A 522 8.86 -42.75 -15.63
N VAL A 523 9.53 -43.15 -16.72
CA VAL A 523 9.39 -42.49 -18.03
C VAL A 523 7.94 -42.55 -18.53
N LEU A 524 7.29 -43.72 -18.47
CA LEU A 524 5.90 -43.89 -18.91
C LEU A 524 4.92 -43.09 -18.05
N ASP A 525 5.12 -43.06 -16.73
CA ASP A 525 4.28 -42.30 -15.81
C ASP A 525 4.40 -40.78 -16.06
N LYS A 526 5.62 -40.29 -16.27
CA LYS A 526 5.88 -38.88 -16.64
C LYS A 526 5.32 -38.54 -18.03
N ALA A 527 5.42 -39.46 -19.00
CA ALA A 527 4.81 -39.30 -20.32
C ALA A 527 3.27 -39.21 -20.25
N ALA A 528 2.64 -40.03 -19.42
CA ALA A 528 1.20 -39.95 -19.17
C ALA A 528 0.80 -38.61 -18.55
N ARG A 529 1.59 -38.11 -17.60
CA ARG A 529 1.39 -36.78 -16.99
C ARG A 529 1.55 -35.64 -18.01
N LEU A 530 2.61 -35.64 -18.83
CA LEU A 530 2.82 -34.66 -19.89
C LEU A 530 1.62 -34.58 -20.85
N LYS A 531 1.00 -35.74 -21.16
CA LYS A 531 -0.20 -35.82 -21.98
C LYS A 531 -1.42 -35.27 -21.25
N ALA A 532 -1.60 -35.60 -19.96
CA ALA A 532 -2.71 -35.11 -19.15
C ALA A 532 -2.68 -33.57 -18.98
N ASP A 533 -1.47 -33.01 -18.84
CA ASP A 533 -1.24 -31.57 -18.72
C ASP A 533 -1.30 -30.82 -20.08
N GLY A 534 -1.55 -31.54 -21.18
CA GLY A 534 -1.72 -30.96 -22.52
C GLY A 534 -0.43 -30.50 -23.21
N LEU A 535 0.75 -30.83 -22.67
CA LEU A 535 2.05 -30.48 -23.28
C LEU A 535 2.37 -31.34 -24.50
N ILE A 536 1.87 -32.57 -24.55
CA ILE A 536 2.03 -33.48 -25.69
C ILE A 536 0.68 -34.08 -26.09
N HIS A 537 0.55 -34.42 -27.37
CA HIS A 537 -0.67 -35.00 -27.92
C HIS A 537 -0.68 -36.53 -27.84
N ALA A 538 0.48 -37.16 -28.00
CA ALA A 538 0.59 -38.62 -28.04
C ALA A 538 1.93 -39.13 -27.49
N VAL A 539 1.89 -40.36 -26.99
CA VAL A 539 3.07 -41.15 -26.62
C VAL A 539 3.14 -42.34 -27.58
N LEU A 540 4.30 -42.56 -28.18
CA LEU A 540 4.56 -43.68 -29.08
C LEU A 540 5.55 -44.63 -28.42
N THR A 541 5.17 -45.90 -28.31
CA THR A 541 6.04 -46.98 -27.82
C THR A 541 6.14 -48.06 -28.89
N PRO A 542 7.32 -48.29 -29.48
CA PRO A 542 7.50 -49.31 -30.51
C PRO A 542 7.14 -50.71 -29.99
N PRO A 543 6.44 -51.55 -30.77
CA PRO A 543 6.15 -52.92 -30.37
C PRO A 543 7.43 -53.75 -30.39
N LYS A 544 7.55 -54.66 -29.42
CA LYS A 544 8.74 -55.53 -29.22
C LYS A 544 8.77 -56.79 -30.10
N GLY A 545 7.69 -57.06 -30.84
CA GLY A 545 7.56 -58.28 -31.65
C GLY A 545 8.45 -58.29 -32.89
N THR A 546 9.09 -59.44 -33.15
CA THR A 546 10.00 -59.64 -34.29
C THR A 546 9.36 -59.33 -35.64
N GLU A 547 8.08 -59.67 -35.83
CA GLU A 547 7.34 -59.40 -37.07
C GLU A 547 7.29 -57.90 -37.40
N SER A 548 7.05 -57.04 -36.40
CA SER A 548 7.01 -55.59 -36.59
C SER A 548 8.41 -55.03 -36.91
N ILE A 549 9.45 -55.58 -36.29
CA ILE A 549 10.84 -55.18 -36.54
C ILE A 549 11.23 -55.50 -37.98
N GLN A 550 10.98 -56.74 -38.40
CA GLN A 550 11.28 -57.20 -39.76
C GLN A 550 10.48 -56.44 -40.82
N ALA A 551 9.20 -56.13 -40.57
CA ALA A 551 8.38 -55.35 -41.50
C ALA A 551 8.95 -53.93 -41.73
N ILE A 552 9.37 -53.25 -40.65
CA ILE A 552 9.98 -51.92 -40.73
C ILE A 552 11.34 -51.96 -41.43
N TYR A 553 12.19 -52.93 -41.11
CA TYR A 553 13.48 -53.09 -41.79
C TYR A 553 13.34 -53.51 -43.26
N LYS A 554 12.34 -54.32 -43.60
CA LYS A 554 12.04 -54.65 -44.99
C LYS A 554 11.65 -53.40 -45.77
N GLN A 555 10.85 -52.52 -45.16
CA GLN A 555 10.46 -51.25 -45.77
C GLN A 555 11.64 -50.28 -45.93
N TRP A 556 12.49 -50.14 -44.91
CA TRP A 556 13.57 -49.15 -44.91
C TRP A 556 14.84 -49.60 -45.62
N PHE A 557 15.21 -50.87 -45.47
CA PHE A 557 16.51 -51.40 -45.88
C PHE A 557 16.45 -52.61 -46.81
N ASN A 558 15.24 -53.05 -47.19
CA ASN A 558 15.00 -54.28 -47.95
C ASN A 558 15.48 -55.57 -47.27
N ALA A 559 15.79 -55.53 -45.97
CA ALA A 559 16.32 -56.64 -45.18
C ALA A 559 15.26 -57.16 -44.20
N SER A 560 15.10 -58.48 -44.13
CA SER A 560 14.15 -59.17 -43.21
C SER A 560 14.86 -60.08 -42.21
N GLU A 561 16.15 -60.32 -42.39
CA GLU A 561 17.01 -61.12 -41.55
C GLU A 561 17.41 -60.42 -40.24
N ALA A 562 17.27 -59.10 -40.16
CA ALA A 562 17.54 -58.32 -38.96
C ALA A 562 16.34 -58.34 -38.00
N THR A 563 16.56 -58.75 -36.75
CA THR A 563 15.51 -58.92 -35.73
C THR A 563 15.73 -58.07 -34.48
N HIS A 564 16.89 -57.41 -34.37
CA HIS A 564 17.25 -56.58 -33.22
C HIS A 564 16.86 -55.12 -33.42
N THR A 565 16.53 -54.42 -32.34
CA THR A 565 16.13 -53.01 -32.38
C THR A 565 17.31 -52.03 -32.49
N HIS A 566 18.54 -52.51 -32.26
CA HIS A 566 19.78 -51.75 -32.21
C HIS A 566 20.81 -52.27 -33.23
N THR A 567 21.75 -51.41 -33.64
CA THR A 567 22.86 -51.76 -34.54
C THR A 567 23.86 -52.71 -33.88
N MET A 568 24.85 -53.18 -34.65
CA MET A 568 25.98 -53.96 -34.12
C MET A 568 26.73 -53.24 -32.99
N MET A 569 26.85 -51.91 -33.09
CA MET A 569 27.48 -51.06 -32.07
C MET A 569 26.51 -50.67 -30.96
N ASN A 570 25.36 -51.35 -30.83
CA ASN A 570 24.34 -51.10 -29.83
C ASN A 570 23.74 -49.67 -29.89
N ALA A 571 23.71 -49.04 -31.07
CA ALA A 571 23.03 -47.76 -31.27
C ALA A 571 21.54 -47.98 -31.61
N PRO A 572 20.60 -47.18 -31.08
CA PRO A 572 19.18 -47.31 -31.39
C PRO A 572 18.90 -47.12 -32.88
N LEU A 573 18.10 -48.01 -33.48
CA LEU A 573 17.73 -47.93 -34.89
C LEU A 573 16.22 -48.04 -35.09
N TYR A 574 15.65 -49.20 -34.75
CA TYR A 574 14.23 -49.52 -34.98
C TYR A 574 13.24 -48.51 -34.38
N PRO A 575 13.38 -48.04 -33.11
CA PRO A 575 12.40 -47.15 -32.50
C PRO A 575 12.10 -45.90 -33.32
N GLN A 576 13.15 -45.27 -33.87
CA GLN A 576 13.05 -43.99 -34.58
C GLN A 576 12.42 -44.17 -35.97
N ILE A 577 12.88 -45.14 -36.75
CA ILE A 577 12.32 -45.39 -38.09
C ILE A 577 10.90 -45.98 -38.02
N TRP A 578 10.58 -46.72 -36.95
CA TRP A 578 9.21 -47.11 -36.65
C TRP A 578 8.35 -45.88 -36.35
N ALA A 579 8.82 -44.92 -35.53
CA ALA A 579 8.09 -43.69 -35.26
C ALA A 579 7.83 -42.88 -36.55
N PHE A 580 8.82 -42.76 -37.44
CA PHE A 580 8.66 -42.11 -38.75
C PHE A 580 7.59 -42.78 -39.63
N SER A 581 7.36 -44.09 -39.47
CA SER A 581 6.26 -44.80 -40.16
C SER A 581 4.88 -44.46 -39.61
N LYS A 582 4.78 -43.96 -38.36
CA LYS A 582 3.53 -43.60 -37.70
C LYS A 582 3.17 -42.12 -37.86
N ILE A 583 4.12 -41.28 -38.23
CA ILE A 583 3.89 -39.85 -38.47
C ILE A 583 3.17 -39.66 -39.81
N GLN A 584 2.02 -38.98 -39.76
CA GLN A 584 1.15 -38.77 -40.92
C GLN A 584 1.46 -37.46 -41.66
N THR A 585 2.03 -36.49 -40.96
CA THR A 585 2.46 -35.21 -41.52
C THR A 585 3.61 -35.41 -42.51
N ARG A 586 3.77 -34.46 -43.44
CA ARG A 586 4.86 -34.50 -44.42
C ARG A 586 6.21 -34.31 -43.73
N TYR A 587 6.27 -33.37 -42.79
CA TYR A 587 7.50 -33.02 -42.10
C TYR A 587 7.48 -33.48 -40.65
N VAL A 588 8.65 -33.89 -40.15
CA VAL A 588 8.87 -34.11 -38.73
C VAL A 588 10.04 -33.25 -38.27
N LEU A 589 9.80 -32.42 -37.25
CA LEU A 589 10.86 -31.80 -36.48
C LEU A 589 11.18 -32.76 -35.33
N GLN A 590 12.33 -33.42 -35.40
CA GLN A 590 12.70 -34.46 -34.42
C GLN A 590 13.83 -33.97 -33.53
N CYS A 591 13.77 -34.26 -32.23
CA CYS A 591 14.84 -33.97 -31.29
C CYS A 591 15.00 -35.03 -30.20
N ASP A 592 16.21 -35.13 -29.65
CA ASP A 592 16.45 -35.86 -28.40
C ASP A 592 15.82 -35.08 -27.23
N CYS A 593 15.36 -35.76 -26.19
CA CYS A 593 14.75 -35.07 -25.06
C CYS A 593 15.78 -34.24 -24.29
N ASP A 594 17.05 -34.60 -24.26
CA ASP A 594 18.05 -33.95 -23.41
C ASP A 594 18.67 -32.65 -23.95
N ILE A 595 18.20 -32.14 -25.10
CA ILE A 595 18.71 -30.88 -25.66
C ILE A 595 18.19 -29.63 -24.93
N LEU A 596 18.99 -28.58 -24.88
CA LEU A 596 18.57 -27.26 -24.41
C LEU A 596 18.27 -26.36 -25.61
N VAL A 597 17.01 -26.00 -25.81
CA VAL A 597 16.60 -25.01 -26.81
C VAL A 597 16.75 -23.59 -26.27
N GLY A 598 17.35 -22.70 -27.07
CA GLY A 598 17.45 -21.28 -26.76
C GLY A 598 16.84 -20.39 -27.84
N ARG A 599 16.26 -19.27 -27.39
CA ARG A 599 15.58 -18.28 -28.23
C ARG A 599 16.01 -16.88 -27.78
N LYS A 600 16.85 -16.21 -28.58
CA LYS A 600 17.22 -14.79 -28.36
C LYS A 600 16.02 -13.87 -28.54
N ARG A 601 15.13 -14.23 -29.48
CA ARG A 601 13.84 -13.57 -29.72
C ARG A 601 12.73 -14.61 -29.88
N LEU A 602 11.76 -14.61 -28.97
CA LEU A 602 10.65 -15.57 -29.01
C LEU A 602 9.77 -15.42 -30.26
N GLY A 603 9.66 -14.21 -30.82
CA GLY A 603 8.91 -13.97 -32.06
C GLY A 603 9.59 -14.41 -33.36
N HIS A 604 10.78 -15.03 -33.33
CA HIS A 604 11.44 -15.56 -34.52
C HIS A 604 10.78 -16.86 -35.00
N ASP A 605 10.16 -16.87 -36.17
CA ASP A 605 9.53 -18.07 -36.74
C ASP A 605 10.55 -19.02 -37.39
N TYR A 606 11.36 -19.68 -36.55
CA TYR A 606 12.41 -20.61 -36.99
C TYR A 606 11.87 -21.77 -37.84
N LEU A 607 10.61 -22.16 -37.66
CA LEU A 607 10.03 -23.29 -38.36
C LEU A 607 9.76 -22.94 -39.82
N THR A 608 9.25 -21.73 -40.08
CA THR A 608 9.10 -21.21 -41.44
C THR A 608 10.45 -21.15 -42.16
N ASP A 609 11.50 -20.63 -41.51
CA ASP A 609 12.86 -20.60 -42.09
C ASP A 609 13.34 -22.01 -42.52
N MET A 610 13.11 -23.03 -41.68
CA MET A 610 13.48 -24.41 -41.98
C MET A 610 12.61 -25.04 -43.07
N LEU A 611 11.31 -24.71 -43.13
CA LEU A 611 10.39 -25.19 -44.17
C LEU A 611 10.73 -24.58 -45.55
N ASP A 612 11.11 -23.31 -45.58
CA ASP A 612 11.59 -22.65 -46.78
C ASP A 612 12.89 -23.30 -47.27
N ALA A 613 13.82 -23.58 -46.35
CA ALA A 613 15.09 -24.24 -46.68
C ALA A 613 14.89 -25.67 -47.21
N ILE A 614 14.04 -26.49 -46.57
CA ILE A 614 13.81 -27.88 -46.99
C ILE A 614 13.02 -27.97 -48.31
N SER A 615 12.40 -26.88 -48.75
CA SER A 615 11.68 -26.83 -50.02
C SER A 615 12.61 -27.00 -51.23
N ALA A 616 13.90 -26.64 -51.10
CA ALA A 616 14.93 -26.79 -52.14
C ALA A 616 14.93 -28.20 -52.74
N ASP A 617 15.13 -28.32 -54.06
CA ASP A 617 15.11 -29.63 -54.73
C ASP A 617 16.21 -30.54 -54.16
N GLY A 618 15.88 -31.81 -53.95
CA GLY A 618 16.80 -32.80 -53.37
C GLY A 618 16.99 -32.75 -51.85
N ALA A 619 16.66 -31.64 -51.17
CA ALA A 619 16.83 -31.53 -49.71
C ALA A 619 15.94 -32.55 -48.96
N LEU A 620 16.55 -33.39 -48.14
CA LEU A 620 15.85 -34.39 -47.31
C LEU A 620 15.68 -33.93 -45.86
N SER A 621 16.59 -33.08 -45.39
CA SER A 621 16.55 -32.57 -44.02
C SER A 621 17.25 -31.23 -43.85
N VAL A 622 16.91 -30.54 -42.76
CA VAL A 622 17.55 -29.30 -42.31
C VAL A 622 17.92 -29.47 -40.84
N GLY A 623 19.20 -29.29 -40.50
CA GLY A 623 19.65 -29.30 -39.11
C GLY A 623 19.23 -28.03 -38.37
N PHE A 624 18.87 -28.15 -37.10
CA PHE A 624 18.59 -26.98 -36.26
C PHE A 624 19.87 -26.18 -35.98
N ASN A 625 19.72 -24.89 -35.73
CA ASN A 625 20.83 -23.99 -35.46
C ASN A 625 21.58 -24.34 -34.17
N ILE A 626 22.88 -24.04 -34.13
CA ILE A 626 23.72 -24.11 -32.92
C ILE A 626 24.03 -22.68 -32.45
N PRO A 627 24.52 -22.45 -31.22
CA PRO A 627 24.95 -21.14 -30.78
C PRO A 627 25.98 -20.54 -31.75
N LYS A 628 25.76 -19.30 -32.18
CA LYS A 628 26.68 -18.56 -33.04
C LYS A 628 27.19 -17.30 -32.36
N ALA A 629 28.45 -16.96 -32.64
CA ALA A 629 29.04 -15.70 -32.21
C ALA A 629 28.45 -14.50 -32.98
N THR A 630 27.96 -14.73 -34.21
CA THR A 630 27.29 -13.73 -35.03
C THR A 630 25.78 -13.66 -34.76
N HIS A 631 25.18 -12.52 -35.10
CA HIS A 631 23.74 -12.32 -35.21
C HIS A 631 23.26 -12.35 -36.66
N ASP A 632 24.17 -12.46 -37.63
CA ASP A 632 23.85 -12.49 -39.05
C ASP A 632 23.16 -13.81 -39.43
N ILE A 633 22.18 -13.72 -40.33
CA ILE A 633 21.52 -14.88 -40.90
C ILE A 633 22.51 -15.60 -41.81
N LEU A 634 22.75 -16.89 -41.55
CA LEU A 634 23.62 -17.73 -42.36
C LEU A 634 22.82 -18.44 -43.45
N ALA A 635 23.31 -18.43 -44.69
CA ALA A 635 22.67 -19.17 -45.77
C ALA A 635 22.66 -20.68 -45.48
N TYR A 636 21.54 -21.33 -45.80
CA TYR A 636 21.46 -22.79 -45.76
C TYR A 636 22.35 -23.39 -46.86
N HIS A 637 23.18 -24.37 -46.51
CA HIS A 637 24.10 -25.06 -47.42
C HIS A 637 24.20 -26.55 -47.10
N GLY A 638 24.62 -27.34 -48.08
CA GLY A 638 24.88 -28.77 -47.95
C GLY A 638 24.95 -29.48 -49.30
N GLU A 639 26.04 -30.18 -49.56
CA GLU A 639 26.22 -31.05 -50.74
C GLU A 639 25.77 -32.50 -50.47
N ALA A 640 25.67 -33.30 -51.53
CA ALA A 640 25.18 -34.67 -51.45
C ALA A 640 26.12 -35.56 -50.61
N GLY A 641 25.64 -35.96 -49.42
CA GLY A 641 26.39 -36.77 -48.47
C GLY A 641 27.37 -35.98 -47.59
N GLU A 642 27.48 -34.66 -47.74
CA GLU A 642 28.35 -33.80 -46.92
C GLU A 642 27.95 -33.88 -45.44
N PHE A 643 26.65 -33.67 -45.17
CA PHE A 643 26.10 -33.77 -43.83
C PHE A 643 25.16 -34.97 -43.71
N PRO A 644 25.23 -35.76 -42.63
CA PRO A 644 24.13 -36.64 -42.28
C PRO A 644 22.92 -35.78 -41.84
N PRO A 645 21.68 -36.29 -41.96
CA PRO A 645 20.55 -35.72 -41.25
C PRO A 645 20.86 -35.53 -39.77
N GLU A 646 20.63 -34.33 -39.23
CA GLU A 646 20.92 -34.05 -37.82
C GLU A 646 20.02 -34.89 -36.92
N VAL A 647 20.64 -35.76 -36.14
CA VAL A 647 19.92 -36.76 -35.33
C VAL A 647 19.45 -36.17 -34.01
N ARG A 648 20.14 -35.16 -33.46
CA ARG A 648 19.80 -34.57 -32.16
C ARG A 648 18.70 -33.54 -32.25
N PHE A 649 18.67 -32.78 -33.34
CA PHE A 649 17.63 -31.80 -33.62
C PHE A 649 17.58 -31.39 -35.09
N GLY A 650 16.56 -31.81 -35.83
CA GLY A 650 16.44 -31.46 -37.24
C GLY A 650 15.04 -31.69 -37.82
N LEU A 651 14.74 -30.96 -38.91
CA LEU A 651 13.52 -31.12 -39.70
C LEU A 651 13.77 -32.13 -40.83
N LEU A 652 12.86 -33.08 -41.03
CA LEU A 652 12.93 -34.09 -42.09
C LEU A 652 11.69 -34.02 -42.99
N ASP A 653 11.86 -34.19 -44.31
CA ASP A 653 10.75 -34.43 -45.24
C ASP A 653 10.50 -35.94 -45.38
N LEU A 654 9.56 -36.47 -44.60
CA LEU A 654 9.27 -37.90 -44.57
C LEU A 654 8.72 -38.41 -45.90
N ASN A 655 8.04 -37.56 -46.68
CA ASN A 655 7.53 -37.96 -47.99
C ASN A 655 8.66 -38.15 -49.00
N ARG A 656 9.64 -37.24 -49.02
CA ARG A 656 10.84 -37.40 -49.86
C ARG A 656 11.67 -38.60 -49.41
N ILE A 657 11.88 -38.77 -48.09
CA ILE A 657 12.61 -39.91 -47.55
C ILE A 657 11.93 -41.24 -47.95
N ARG A 658 10.61 -41.36 -47.78
CA ARG A 658 9.86 -42.57 -48.17
C ARG A 658 10.02 -42.94 -49.64
N ARG A 659 10.13 -41.95 -50.54
CA ARG A 659 10.37 -42.19 -51.98
C ARG A 659 11.77 -42.69 -52.29
N CYS A 660 12.71 -42.51 -51.36
CA CYS A 660 14.08 -43.02 -51.48
C CYS A 660 14.23 -44.45 -50.93
N LEU A 661 13.26 -44.92 -50.13
CA LEU A 661 13.31 -46.24 -49.50
C LEU A 661 12.89 -47.34 -50.50
N PRO A 662 13.47 -48.55 -50.39
CA PRO A 662 14.48 -48.94 -49.40
C PRO A 662 15.90 -48.46 -49.80
N ILE A 663 16.73 -48.17 -48.80
CA ILE A 663 18.14 -47.78 -48.96
C ILE A 663 19.09 -48.86 -48.42
N ASN A 664 20.35 -48.86 -48.83
CA ASN A 664 21.30 -49.87 -48.38
C ASN A 664 21.69 -49.68 -46.90
N ASN A 665 21.64 -50.76 -46.11
CA ASN A 665 22.22 -50.82 -44.76
C ASN A 665 22.65 -52.28 -44.46
N PRO A 666 23.96 -52.59 -44.50
CA PRO A 666 24.44 -53.96 -44.36
C PRO A 666 23.99 -54.64 -43.06
N VAL A 667 23.65 -55.93 -43.15
CA VAL A 667 23.33 -56.77 -42.00
C VAL A 667 24.49 -57.73 -41.71
N HIS A 668 24.83 -57.87 -40.44
CA HIS A 668 25.76 -58.88 -39.93
C HIS A 668 25.21 -59.43 -38.62
N ASP A 669 25.19 -60.76 -38.46
CA ASP A 669 24.63 -61.46 -37.29
C ASP A 669 23.23 -60.98 -36.89
N GLY A 670 22.36 -60.75 -37.87
CA GLY A 670 20.98 -60.31 -37.64
C GLY A 670 20.86 -58.89 -37.08
N ARG A 671 21.90 -58.05 -37.22
CA ARG A 671 21.94 -56.63 -36.84
C ARG A 671 22.44 -55.76 -37.99
N HIS A 672 21.85 -54.58 -38.14
CA HIS A 672 22.35 -53.59 -39.08
C HIS A 672 23.66 -52.93 -38.61
N GLN A 673 24.51 -52.55 -39.55
CA GLN A 673 25.77 -51.86 -39.27
C GLN A 673 25.58 -50.36 -39.01
N LEU A 674 24.79 -49.68 -39.85
CA LEU A 674 24.64 -48.24 -39.82
C LEU A 674 23.38 -47.81 -39.06
N THR A 675 23.44 -46.66 -38.41
CA THR A 675 22.26 -45.93 -37.95
C THR A 675 21.47 -45.38 -39.14
N TRP A 676 20.18 -45.07 -38.96
CA TRP A 676 19.32 -44.61 -40.06
C TRP A 676 19.85 -43.36 -40.77
N HIS A 677 20.41 -42.39 -40.03
CA HIS A 677 20.93 -41.14 -40.58
C HIS A 677 22.27 -41.35 -41.31
N ARG A 678 23.08 -42.34 -40.91
CA ARG A 678 24.31 -42.70 -41.64
C ARG A 678 24.00 -43.49 -42.91
N ALA A 679 23.02 -44.39 -42.86
CA ALA A 679 22.51 -45.03 -44.07
C ALA A 679 21.94 -44.00 -45.06
N LEU A 680 21.17 -43.01 -44.56
CA LEU A 680 20.68 -41.90 -45.39
C LEU A 680 21.82 -41.05 -45.97
N GLN A 681 22.85 -40.73 -45.18
CA GLN A 681 24.02 -39.97 -45.65
C GLN A 681 24.77 -40.72 -46.76
N GLN A 682 24.94 -42.04 -46.60
CA GLN A 682 25.54 -42.86 -47.62
C GLN A 682 24.70 -42.86 -48.90
N PHE A 683 23.38 -43.01 -48.80
CA PHE A 683 22.47 -42.89 -49.94
C PHE A 683 22.53 -41.51 -50.61
N GLN A 684 22.62 -40.42 -49.84
CA GLN A 684 22.80 -39.07 -50.38
C GLN A 684 24.06 -38.99 -51.23
N LYS A 685 25.19 -39.51 -50.72
CA LYS A 685 26.46 -39.58 -51.44
C LYS A 685 26.36 -40.42 -52.73
N GLU A 686 25.71 -41.58 -52.66
CA GLU A 686 25.56 -42.50 -53.80
C GLU A 686 24.61 -41.95 -54.88
N SER A 687 23.53 -41.28 -54.47
CA SER A 687 22.55 -40.71 -55.40
C SER A 687 23.01 -39.40 -56.07
N GLY A 688 23.92 -38.65 -55.45
CA GLY A 688 24.42 -37.36 -55.94
C GLY A 688 23.39 -36.23 -56.03
N ARG A 689 22.13 -36.49 -55.68
CA ARG A 689 21.00 -35.55 -55.79
C ARG A 689 20.46 -35.07 -54.45
N HIS A 690 20.55 -35.91 -53.42
CA HIS A 690 19.89 -35.66 -52.15
C HIS A 690 20.85 -35.05 -51.12
N THR A 691 20.38 -34.07 -50.36
CA THR A 691 21.22 -33.31 -49.43
C THR A 691 20.57 -33.16 -48.06
N SER A 692 21.41 -32.87 -47.06
CA SER A 692 21.00 -32.39 -45.74
C SER A 692 21.60 -31.02 -45.53
N LEU A 693 20.79 -30.04 -45.16
CA LEU A 693 21.19 -28.64 -45.10
C LEU A 693 21.51 -28.21 -43.67
N ARG A 694 22.42 -27.24 -43.53
CA ARG A 694 22.79 -26.54 -42.30
C ARG A 694 22.90 -25.04 -42.56
N GLY A 695 22.69 -24.22 -41.54
CA GLY A 695 22.61 -22.77 -41.64
C GLY A 695 21.31 -22.26 -41.03
N GLY A 696 20.97 -21.00 -41.26
CA GLY A 696 19.78 -20.36 -40.73
C GLY A 696 20.07 -19.18 -39.81
N ASN A 697 19.00 -18.66 -39.22
CA ASN A 697 19.04 -17.50 -38.35
C ASN A 697 19.45 -17.88 -36.91
N PRO A 698 20.56 -17.34 -36.35
CA PRO A 698 21.08 -17.73 -35.04
C PRO A 698 20.25 -17.23 -33.83
N GLU A 699 19.12 -16.58 -34.07
CA GLU A 699 18.15 -16.16 -33.04
C GLU A 699 17.48 -17.35 -32.33
N SER A 700 17.45 -18.53 -32.96
CA SER A 700 17.09 -19.80 -32.34
C SER A 700 18.28 -20.76 -32.42
N PHE A 701 18.47 -21.59 -31.40
CA PHE A 701 19.55 -22.59 -31.40
C PHE A 701 19.29 -23.72 -30.41
N TYR A 702 20.11 -24.78 -30.47
CA TYR A 702 20.14 -25.82 -29.44
C TYR A 702 21.55 -26.12 -28.95
N ILE A 703 21.63 -26.58 -27.70
CA ILE A 703 22.85 -27.09 -27.05
C ILE A 703 22.56 -28.51 -26.58
N HIS A 704 23.48 -29.43 -26.83
CA HIS A 704 23.41 -30.82 -26.39
C HIS A 704 24.35 -31.06 -25.19
N PRO A 705 23.83 -31.41 -24.01
CA PRO A 705 24.65 -31.80 -22.86
C PRO A 705 25.24 -33.20 -23.07
N ARG A 706 26.56 -33.36 -22.93
CA ARG A 706 27.15 -34.71 -22.90
C ARG A 706 26.78 -35.40 -21.60
N ASN A 707 26.82 -36.74 -21.60
CA ASN A 707 26.48 -37.54 -20.43
C ASN A 707 27.25 -37.14 -19.16
N GLU A 708 28.54 -36.83 -19.28
CA GLU A 708 29.39 -36.38 -18.18
C GLU A 708 29.02 -34.98 -17.64
N ASP A 709 28.39 -34.15 -18.47
CA ASP A 709 28.01 -32.78 -18.12
C ASP A 709 26.58 -32.66 -17.57
N LYS A 710 25.76 -33.72 -17.66
CA LYS A 710 24.34 -33.69 -17.26
C LYS A 710 24.14 -33.26 -15.80
N ALA A 711 25.07 -33.61 -14.90
CA ALA A 711 25.03 -33.16 -13.51
C ALA A 711 25.10 -31.63 -13.34
N SER A 712 25.71 -30.90 -14.29
CA SER A 712 25.76 -29.42 -14.25
C SER A 712 24.38 -28.77 -14.43
N LEU A 713 23.43 -29.50 -15.02
CA LEU A 713 22.04 -29.07 -15.23
C LEU A 713 21.16 -29.25 -14.00
N ASN A 714 21.69 -29.85 -12.92
CA ASN A 714 21.00 -29.90 -11.64
C ASN A 714 20.77 -28.48 -11.08
N SER A 715 21.66 -27.53 -11.43
CA SER A 715 21.41 -26.10 -11.23
C SER A 715 20.49 -25.57 -12.33
N SER A 716 19.45 -24.81 -11.97
CA SER A 716 18.53 -24.23 -12.96
C SER A 716 19.18 -23.23 -13.90
N ALA A 717 20.33 -22.66 -13.52
CA ALA A 717 20.94 -21.52 -14.19
C ALA A 717 21.27 -21.76 -15.67
N ILE A 718 21.93 -22.87 -16.02
CA ILE A 718 22.33 -23.13 -17.41
C ILE A 718 21.09 -23.26 -18.30
N ARG A 719 20.13 -24.12 -17.90
CA ARG A 719 18.89 -24.34 -18.66
C ARG A 719 18.10 -23.04 -18.81
N ASP A 720 17.96 -22.28 -17.72
CA ASP A 720 17.22 -21.02 -17.73
C ASP A 720 17.89 -19.97 -18.64
N LEU A 721 19.20 -19.78 -18.53
CA LEU A 721 19.95 -18.86 -19.39
C LEU A 721 19.82 -19.24 -20.86
N VAL A 722 19.98 -20.52 -21.19
CA VAL A 722 19.78 -21.01 -22.57
C VAL A 722 18.35 -20.72 -23.03
N ALA A 723 17.34 -20.99 -22.21
CA ALA A 723 15.93 -20.69 -22.49
C ALA A 723 15.63 -19.19 -22.67
N GLN A 724 16.52 -18.30 -22.23
CA GLN A 724 16.47 -16.85 -22.46
C GLN A 724 17.30 -16.42 -23.69
N GLY A 725 17.94 -17.37 -24.39
CA GLY A 725 18.87 -17.09 -25.48
C GLY A 725 20.24 -16.57 -25.01
N ILE A 726 20.53 -16.66 -23.72
CA ILE A 726 21.76 -16.15 -23.10
C ILE A 726 22.76 -17.30 -22.97
N PHE A 727 23.97 -17.10 -23.47
CA PHE A 727 25.07 -18.04 -23.29
C PHE A 727 26.41 -17.27 -23.25
N PRO A 728 27.41 -17.78 -22.51
CA PRO A 728 28.74 -17.17 -22.46
C PRO A 728 29.48 -17.32 -23.80
N SER A 729 30.44 -16.43 -24.08
CA SER A 729 31.19 -16.42 -25.34
C SER A 729 31.89 -17.75 -25.66
N LYS A 730 32.35 -18.49 -24.63
CA LYS A 730 32.96 -19.83 -24.80
C LYS A 730 31.98 -20.91 -25.27
N GLN A 731 30.67 -20.70 -25.12
CA GLN A 731 29.64 -21.61 -25.64
C GLN A 731 29.34 -21.34 -27.13
N ALA A 732 29.72 -20.17 -27.66
CA ALA A 732 29.52 -19.86 -29.07
C ALA A 732 30.26 -20.86 -29.98
N GLU A 733 29.64 -21.21 -31.11
CA GLU A 733 30.13 -22.21 -32.07
C GLU A 733 30.19 -23.65 -31.54
N GLN A 734 29.79 -23.89 -30.30
CA GLN A 734 29.75 -25.23 -29.71
C GLN A 734 28.31 -25.75 -29.67
N PHE A 735 28.08 -26.89 -30.32
CA PHE A 735 26.80 -27.60 -30.19
C PHE A 735 26.70 -28.41 -28.90
N ASP A 736 27.84 -28.83 -28.33
CA ASP A 736 27.89 -29.47 -27.02
C ASP A 736 27.95 -28.43 -25.90
N LEU A 737 27.38 -28.74 -24.73
CA LEU A 737 27.47 -27.89 -23.54
C LEU A 737 28.92 -27.73 -23.08
N VAL A 738 29.33 -26.50 -22.78
CA VAL A 738 30.59 -26.16 -22.11
C VAL A 738 30.27 -25.73 -20.68
N PRO A 739 30.26 -26.64 -19.68
CA PRO A 739 29.77 -26.32 -18.34
C PRO A 739 30.64 -25.29 -17.61
N ASN A 740 31.95 -25.28 -17.86
CA ASN A 740 32.90 -24.36 -17.22
C ASN A 740 33.04 -23.01 -17.95
N ALA A 741 32.06 -22.63 -18.78
CA ALA A 741 32.08 -21.39 -19.56
C ALA A 741 31.71 -20.12 -18.77
N ALA A 742 31.64 -20.19 -17.43
CA ALA A 742 31.22 -19.09 -16.54
C ALA A 742 29.76 -18.64 -16.77
N TRP A 743 28.83 -19.60 -16.77
CA TRP A 743 27.39 -19.34 -16.80
C TRP A 743 26.95 -18.50 -15.60
N ARG A 744 26.48 -17.27 -15.87
CA ARG A 744 26.02 -16.32 -14.86
C ARG A 744 24.85 -15.52 -15.39
N TYR A 745 23.90 -15.24 -14.51
CA TYR A 745 22.84 -14.27 -14.80
C TYR A 745 23.43 -12.88 -15.03
N PRO A 746 22.82 -12.05 -15.91
CA PRO A 746 23.20 -10.64 -16.05
C PRO A 746 23.25 -9.94 -14.69
N GLN A 747 24.38 -9.27 -14.41
CA GLN A 747 24.61 -8.58 -13.13
C GLN A 747 24.00 -7.18 -13.14
N ARG A 748 23.61 -6.69 -11.95
CA ARG A 748 22.96 -5.40 -11.73
C ARG A 748 23.79 -4.44 -10.89
N HIS A 749 23.74 -3.17 -11.24
CA HIS A 749 24.62 -2.10 -10.71
C HIS A 749 23.87 -0.79 -10.42
N GLU A 750 22.60 -0.71 -10.80
CA GLU A 750 21.77 0.47 -10.74
C GLU A 750 21.60 0.98 -9.30
N PRO A 751 21.42 2.28 -9.10
CA PRO A 751 21.29 2.85 -7.76
C PRO A 751 20.03 2.34 -7.04
N VAL A 752 18.99 1.97 -7.78
CA VAL A 752 17.77 1.31 -7.27
C VAL A 752 17.56 0.01 -8.06
N ILE A 753 17.29 -1.09 -7.37
CA ILE A 753 16.98 -2.39 -7.98
C ILE A 753 15.72 -2.96 -7.33
N PHE A 754 14.67 -3.14 -8.11
CA PHE A 754 13.45 -3.83 -7.69
C PHE A 754 13.66 -5.34 -7.76
N LEU A 755 13.41 -6.02 -6.64
CA LEU A 755 13.41 -7.47 -6.54
C LEU A 755 11.96 -7.99 -6.56
N LEU A 756 11.59 -8.59 -7.69
CA LEU A 756 10.26 -9.13 -7.97
C LEU A 756 10.24 -10.64 -7.74
N LYS A 757 9.73 -11.07 -6.59
CA LYS A 757 9.60 -12.50 -6.25
C LYS A 757 8.16 -12.95 -6.43
N GLY A 758 7.97 -14.16 -6.96
CA GLY A 758 6.64 -14.74 -7.09
C GLY A 758 6.69 -16.22 -7.49
N ARG A 759 5.53 -16.86 -7.40
CA ARG A 759 5.31 -18.23 -7.84
C ARG A 759 3.85 -18.39 -8.24
N PHE A 760 3.62 -18.94 -9.42
CA PHE A 760 2.33 -19.03 -10.10
C PHE A 760 1.59 -17.70 -10.14
N THR A 761 2.34 -16.60 -10.28
CA THR A 761 1.77 -15.25 -10.29
C THR A 761 0.83 -15.09 -11.48
N PRO A 762 -0.45 -14.71 -11.27
CA PRO A 762 -1.36 -14.49 -12.38
C PRO A 762 -0.84 -13.43 -13.35
N ALA A 763 -0.97 -13.72 -14.66
CA ALA A 763 -0.54 -12.85 -15.76
C ALA A 763 -0.98 -11.39 -15.60
N ILE A 764 -2.21 -11.15 -15.14
CA ILE A 764 -2.75 -9.80 -14.93
C ILE A 764 -2.08 -9.06 -13.77
N LYS A 765 -1.77 -9.76 -12.67
CA LYS A 765 -1.12 -9.17 -11.50
C LYS A 765 0.34 -8.84 -11.81
N LEU A 766 1.06 -9.75 -12.47
CA LEU A 766 2.41 -9.47 -12.96
C LEU A 766 2.43 -8.28 -13.94
N GLN A 767 1.47 -8.20 -14.86
CA GLN A 767 1.40 -7.07 -15.79
C GLN A 767 1.18 -5.74 -15.06
N ARG A 768 0.29 -5.71 -14.06
CA ARG A 768 0.04 -4.54 -13.20
C ARG A 768 1.31 -4.12 -12.45
N CYS A 769 2.03 -5.08 -11.89
CA CYS A 769 3.32 -4.87 -11.23
C CYS A 769 4.33 -4.19 -12.17
N LEU A 770 4.57 -4.78 -13.34
CA LEU A 770 5.52 -4.25 -14.33
C LEU A 770 5.10 -2.86 -14.86
N LYS A 771 3.80 -2.64 -15.12
CA LYS A 771 3.30 -1.32 -15.56
C LYS A 771 3.52 -0.22 -14.53
N SER A 772 3.41 -0.54 -13.24
CA SER A 772 3.70 0.44 -12.19
C SER A 772 5.18 0.88 -12.15
N LEU A 773 6.08 0.02 -12.62
CA LEU A 773 7.51 0.35 -12.81
C LEU A 773 7.73 1.15 -14.11
N GLU A 774 7.06 0.77 -15.20
CA GLU A 774 7.12 1.51 -16.47
C GLU A 774 6.65 2.97 -16.32
N HIS A 775 5.66 3.24 -15.46
CA HIS A 775 5.15 4.60 -15.22
C HIS A 775 6.01 5.46 -14.29
N GLN A 776 7.08 4.92 -13.70
CA GLN A 776 7.95 5.75 -12.85
C GLN A 776 8.58 6.88 -13.67
N SER A 777 8.44 8.10 -13.15
CA SER A 777 9.01 9.34 -13.71
C SER A 777 10.54 9.31 -13.82
N ASP A 778 11.20 8.52 -12.97
CA ASP A 778 12.63 8.23 -13.04
C ASP A 778 12.86 6.75 -13.36
N GLN A 779 13.51 6.49 -14.49
CA GLN A 779 13.83 5.14 -14.99
C GLN A 779 15.23 4.65 -14.58
N SER A 780 15.93 5.36 -13.67
CA SER A 780 17.26 5.02 -13.16
C SER A 780 17.24 3.84 -12.16
N PHE A 781 16.55 2.77 -12.53
CA PHE A 781 16.43 1.56 -11.73
C PHE A 781 16.59 0.30 -12.58
N GLY A 782 16.89 -0.79 -11.87
CA GLY A 782 16.89 -2.14 -12.40
C GLY A 782 15.80 -3.04 -11.84
N VAL A 783 15.51 -4.12 -12.55
CA VAL A 783 14.61 -5.20 -12.11
C VAL A 783 15.34 -6.54 -12.03
N ILE A 784 15.18 -7.26 -10.92
CA ILE A 784 15.50 -8.69 -10.81
C ILE A 784 14.17 -9.42 -10.59
N LEU A 785 13.73 -10.19 -11.59
CA LEU A 785 12.51 -10.99 -11.49
C LEU A 785 12.89 -12.45 -11.24
N ILE A 786 12.36 -13.01 -10.15
CA ILE A 786 12.57 -14.41 -9.77
C ILE A 786 11.25 -15.16 -9.71
N ASP A 787 11.10 -16.13 -10.62
CA ASP A 787 10.03 -17.13 -10.61
C ASP A 787 10.49 -18.36 -9.80
N ASP A 788 9.87 -18.60 -8.64
CA ASP A 788 10.28 -19.65 -7.72
C ASP A 788 9.59 -20.99 -8.01
N ALA A 789 9.91 -21.57 -9.18
CA ALA A 789 9.40 -22.85 -9.66
C ALA A 789 7.89 -22.89 -9.94
N SER A 790 7.46 -22.02 -10.84
CA SER A 790 6.14 -22.11 -11.50
C SER A 790 6.15 -23.05 -12.72
N GLY A 791 7.34 -23.37 -13.23
CA GLY A 791 7.52 -24.24 -14.39
C GLY A 791 7.41 -23.50 -15.74
N TYR A 792 8.03 -24.08 -16.77
CA TYR A 792 8.16 -23.44 -18.09
C TYR A 792 6.83 -23.10 -18.76
N ALA A 793 5.80 -23.93 -18.60
CA ALA A 793 4.47 -23.65 -19.15
C ALA A 793 3.89 -22.32 -18.62
N HIS A 794 4.25 -21.93 -17.40
CA HIS A 794 3.84 -20.67 -16.80
C HIS A 794 4.74 -19.49 -17.21
N SER A 795 6.08 -19.67 -17.18
CA SER A 795 7.04 -18.56 -17.25
C SER A 795 7.82 -18.44 -18.58
N TRP A 796 7.49 -19.22 -19.61
CA TRP A 796 8.19 -19.17 -20.91
C TRP A 796 8.15 -17.79 -21.57
N HIS A 797 7.05 -17.06 -21.40
CA HIS A 797 6.79 -15.76 -22.05
C HIS A 797 7.27 -14.56 -21.23
N TYR A 798 7.89 -14.77 -20.06
CA TYR A 798 8.39 -13.69 -19.21
C TYR A 798 9.42 -12.79 -19.93
N PRO A 799 10.35 -13.29 -20.77
CA PRO A 799 11.24 -12.42 -21.53
C PRO A 799 10.51 -11.36 -22.37
N GLU A 800 9.36 -11.68 -22.98
CA GLU A 800 8.54 -10.73 -23.73
C GLU A 800 7.98 -9.63 -22.83
N ARG A 801 7.47 -10.00 -21.65
CA ARG A 801 6.92 -9.05 -20.66
C ARG A 801 7.99 -8.11 -20.10
N MET A 802 9.25 -8.56 -20.04
CA MET A 802 10.37 -7.80 -19.53
C MET A 802 11.00 -6.86 -20.57
N ARG A 803 10.62 -6.95 -21.86
CA ARG A 803 11.14 -6.08 -22.93
C ARG A 803 11.11 -4.58 -22.64
N PRO A 804 10.08 -3.99 -21.98
CA PRO A 804 10.08 -2.56 -21.66
C PRO A 804 11.26 -2.10 -20.80
N PHE A 805 11.93 -3.02 -20.10
CA PHE A 805 13.12 -2.72 -19.29
C PHE A 805 14.43 -2.89 -20.06
N GLU A 806 14.40 -3.33 -21.32
CA GLU A 806 15.57 -3.48 -22.18
C GLU A 806 16.69 -4.30 -21.51
N ASN A 807 17.91 -3.76 -21.38
CA ASN A 807 19.02 -4.39 -20.68
C ASN A 807 18.98 -4.19 -19.15
N ARG A 808 17.95 -3.51 -18.63
CA ARG A 808 17.78 -3.21 -17.21
C ARG A 808 16.96 -4.27 -16.48
N TYR A 809 17.04 -5.54 -16.87
CA TYR A 809 16.46 -6.64 -16.10
C TYR A 809 17.34 -7.89 -16.02
N THR A 810 17.13 -8.67 -14.97
CA THR A 810 17.63 -10.04 -14.82
C THR A 810 16.45 -10.96 -14.51
N LEU A 811 16.26 -12.01 -15.30
CA LEU A 811 15.22 -13.02 -15.08
C LEU A 811 15.85 -14.31 -14.55
N VAL A 812 15.30 -14.83 -13.47
CA VAL A 812 15.67 -16.12 -12.86
C VAL A 812 14.42 -16.98 -12.77
N ARG A 813 14.45 -18.18 -13.36
CA ARG A 813 13.39 -19.19 -13.25
C ARG A 813 13.95 -20.44 -12.58
N ASN A 814 13.60 -20.62 -11.30
CA ASN A 814 14.01 -21.82 -10.58
C ASN A 814 13.20 -23.03 -11.07
N ILE A 815 13.83 -24.20 -11.09
CA ILE A 815 13.16 -25.47 -11.43
C ILE A 815 12.53 -26.07 -10.17
N THR A 816 13.20 -25.93 -9.04
CA THR A 816 12.73 -26.35 -7.72
C THR A 816 12.49 -25.13 -6.84
N ARG A 817 11.57 -25.24 -5.89
CA ARG A 817 11.24 -24.15 -4.99
C ARG A 817 12.38 -23.91 -4.00
N GLU A 818 13.00 -22.74 -4.05
CA GLU A 818 14.08 -22.35 -3.13
C GLU A 818 13.57 -21.54 -1.92
N GLY A 819 12.41 -20.87 -2.06
CA GLY A 819 11.84 -20.03 -1.01
C GLY A 819 12.33 -18.58 -1.02
N HIS A 820 11.69 -17.72 -0.23
CA HIS A 820 11.89 -16.27 -0.34
C HIS A 820 13.28 -15.80 0.06
N ILE A 821 13.85 -16.33 1.16
CA ILE A 821 15.15 -15.87 1.67
C ILE A 821 16.29 -16.33 0.77
N ALA A 822 16.29 -17.59 0.32
CA ALA A 822 17.30 -18.10 -0.62
C ALA A 822 17.32 -17.27 -1.92
N ASN A 823 16.14 -16.96 -2.45
CA ASN A 823 16.01 -16.10 -3.63
C ASN A 823 16.45 -14.65 -3.37
N MET A 824 16.21 -14.13 -2.16
CA MET A 824 16.73 -12.81 -1.76
C MET A 824 18.26 -12.82 -1.70
N GLN A 825 18.88 -13.84 -1.13
CA GLN A 825 20.34 -13.98 -1.13
C GLN A 825 20.92 -14.12 -2.54
N LYS A 826 20.27 -14.90 -3.42
CA LYS A 826 20.66 -15.01 -4.83
C LYS A 826 20.62 -13.63 -5.52
N ALA A 827 19.53 -12.88 -5.34
CA ALA A 827 19.39 -11.54 -5.91
C ALA A 827 20.43 -10.54 -5.38
N VAL A 828 20.54 -10.44 -4.05
CA VAL A 828 21.34 -9.41 -3.40
C VAL A 828 22.83 -9.74 -3.46
N SER A 829 23.23 -10.98 -3.18
CA SER A 829 24.65 -11.34 -3.04
C SER A 829 25.30 -11.83 -4.34
N GLN A 830 24.54 -12.38 -5.30
CA GLN A 830 25.10 -12.96 -6.54
C GLN A 830 24.84 -12.11 -7.79
N ILE A 831 23.68 -11.44 -7.86
CA ILE A 831 23.25 -10.69 -9.06
C ILE A 831 23.53 -9.19 -8.90
N CYS A 832 23.15 -8.59 -7.78
CA CYS A 832 23.49 -7.21 -7.47
C CYS A 832 24.95 -7.13 -7.03
N THR A 833 25.76 -6.31 -7.70
CA THR A 833 27.20 -6.23 -7.41
C THR A 833 27.62 -4.90 -6.79
N ASN A 834 26.84 -3.84 -6.98
CA ASN A 834 27.10 -2.54 -6.38
C ASN A 834 26.60 -2.54 -4.91
N PRO A 835 27.49 -2.40 -3.91
CA PRO A 835 27.10 -2.44 -2.49
C PRO A 835 26.22 -1.25 -2.08
N SER A 836 26.29 -0.14 -2.82
CA SER A 836 25.50 1.07 -2.54
C SER A 836 24.10 1.04 -3.14
N SER A 837 23.76 0.04 -3.97
CA SER A 837 22.43 -0.11 -4.56
C SER A 837 21.36 -0.29 -3.50
N MET A 838 20.24 0.40 -3.68
CA MET A 838 19.02 0.21 -2.91
C MET A 838 18.20 -0.93 -3.51
N ILE A 839 18.06 -2.02 -2.75
CA ILE A 839 17.18 -3.13 -3.08
C ILE A 839 15.78 -2.80 -2.59
N VAL A 840 14.79 -2.85 -3.49
CA VAL A 840 13.39 -2.56 -3.21
C VAL A 840 12.59 -3.84 -3.38
N ILE A 841 11.83 -4.25 -2.35
CA ILE A 841 10.98 -5.43 -2.47
C ILE A 841 9.63 -5.01 -3.05
N LEU A 842 9.29 -5.60 -4.19
CA LEU A 842 7.99 -5.47 -4.83
C LEU A 842 7.57 -6.87 -5.28
N ASP A 843 6.68 -7.52 -4.53
CA ASP A 843 6.24 -8.87 -4.89
C ASP A 843 5.44 -8.83 -6.21
N GLN A 844 5.52 -9.90 -7.00
CA GLN A 844 5.02 -9.88 -8.40
C GLN A 844 3.51 -9.68 -8.52
N ASP A 845 2.76 -9.91 -7.45
CA ASP A 845 1.32 -9.70 -7.37
C ASP A 845 0.92 -8.33 -6.81
N ASP A 846 1.87 -7.54 -6.32
CA ASP A 846 1.69 -6.19 -5.82
C ASP A 846 2.09 -5.13 -6.87
N TYR A 847 1.86 -3.84 -6.57
CA TYR A 847 2.26 -2.74 -7.47
C TYR A 847 2.50 -1.42 -6.74
N LEU A 848 3.27 -0.52 -7.38
CA LEU A 848 3.50 0.84 -6.88
C LEU A 848 2.30 1.73 -7.18
N MET A 849 1.87 2.49 -6.18
CA MET A 849 0.69 3.37 -6.27
C MET A 849 1.05 4.80 -6.71
N GLN A 850 2.34 5.11 -6.89
CA GLN A 850 2.79 6.45 -7.24
C GLN A 850 3.92 6.40 -8.25
N ASP A 851 3.95 7.37 -9.16
CA ASP A 851 4.92 7.43 -10.27
C ASP A 851 6.25 8.09 -9.87
N THR A 852 6.40 8.49 -8.60
CA THR A 852 7.58 9.21 -8.07
C THR A 852 8.31 8.42 -6.99
N VAL A 853 8.08 7.10 -6.90
CA VAL A 853 8.69 6.26 -5.85
C VAL A 853 10.21 6.20 -6.04
N VAL A 854 10.69 5.98 -7.26
CA VAL A 854 12.13 5.89 -7.57
C VAL A 854 12.85 7.19 -7.24
N GLU A 855 12.31 8.33 -7.66
CA GLU A 855 12.88 9.66 -7.37
C GLU A 855 13.04 9.89 -5.85
N ARG A 856 12.04 9.51 -5.06
CA ARG A 856 12.06 9.67 -3.60
C ARG A 856 13.06 8.74 -2.93
N LEU A 857 13.18 7.50 -3.40
CA LEU A 857 14.20 6.57 -2.92
C LEU A 857 15.60 7.09 -3.19
N LEU A 858 15.87 7.59 -4.39
CA LEU A 858 17.15 8.19 -4.76
C LEU A 858 17.47 9.43 -3.90
N ARG A 859 16.50 10.31 -3.71
CA ARG A 859 16.65 11.51 -2.87
C ARG A 859 16.93 11.16 -1.41
N ALA A 860 16.24 10.15 -0.87
CA ALA A 860 16.47 9.70 0.50
C ALA A 860 17.83 8.99 0.62
N ARG A 861 18.22 8.19 -0.37
CA ARG A 861 19.57 7.58 -0.40
C ARG A 861 20.67 8.63 -0.45
N ALA A 862 20.50 9.70 -1.23
CA ALA A 862 21.43 10.82 -1.28
C ALA A 862 21.59 11.56 0.07
N LYS A 863 20.58 11.47 0.95
CA LYS A 863 20.63 11.98 2.34
C LYS A 863 21.28 10.99 3.33
N GLY A 864 21.79 9.85 2.85
CA GLY A 864 22.47 8.86 3.67
C GLY A 864 21.55 7.81 4.31
N HIS A 865 20.27 7.75 3.93
CA HIS A 865 19.38 6.70 4.43
C HIS A 865 19.75 5.34 3.82
N ASP A 866 19.86 4.32 4.66
CA ASP A 866 20.23 2.94 4.29
C ASP A 866 19.08 1.93 4.46
N LEU A 867 18.00 2.36 5.12
CA LEU A 867 16.71 1.68 5.22
C LEU A 867 15.58 2.70 5.03
N ILE A 868 14.71 2.47 4.05
CA ILE A 868 13.60 3.36 3.69
C ILE A 868 12.31 2.54 3.67
N GLN A 869 11.27 3.01 4.35
CA GLN A 869 9.92 2.46 4.23
C GLN A 869 8.93 3.53 3.79
N MET A 870 7.89 3.10 3.07
CA MET A 870 6.81 3.95 2.59
C MET A 870 5.45 3.30 2.87
N PRO A 871 4.35 4.06 3.03
CA PRO A 871 3.06 3.52 3.42
C PRO A 871 2.51 2.51 2.38
N MET A 872 2.11 1.32 2.82
CA MET A 872 1.28 0.39 2.03
C MET A 872 -0.21 0.58 2.29
N PHE A 873 -1.01 0.33 1.27
CA PHE A 873 -2.44 0.15 1.37
C PHE A 873 -2.79 -1.33 1.28
N ARG A 874 -3.67 -1.79 2.17
CA ARG A 874 -4.21 -3.15 2.18
C ARG A 874 -5.72 -3.12 2.00
N PRO A 875 -6.26 -3.57 0.86
CA PRO A 875 -7.70 -3.52 0.60
C PRO A 875 -8.53 -4.29 1.62
N ASN A 876 -8.01 -5.41 2.14
CA ASN A 876 -8.70 -6.19 3.18
C ASN A 876 -8.59 -5.58 4.59
N LYS A 877 -7.79 -4.52 4.78
CA LYS A 877 -7.62 -3.80 6.04
C LYS A 877 -7.45 -2.29 5.76
N PRO A 878 -8.44 -1.63 5.13
CA PRO A 878 -8.26 -0.31 4.51
C PRO A 878 -7.99 0.80 5.52
N LEU A 879 -8.42 0.63 6.77
CA LEU A 879 -8.23 1.61 7.85
C LEU A 879 -6.91 1.46 8.60
N LYS A 880 -6.14 0.39 8.36
CA LYS A 880 -4.94 0.10 9.14
C LYS A 880 -3.72 0.81 8.55
N LEU A 881 -3.01 1.56 9.39
CA LEU A 881 -1.73 2.19 9.07
C LEU A 881 -0.57 1.35 9.62
N TYR A 882 0.53 1.33 8.88
CA TYR A 882 1.69 0.47 9.17
C TYR A 882 2.95 1.31 9.34
N GLN A 883 2.88 2.34 10.18
CA GLN A 883 4.04 3.17 10.48
C GLN A 883 5.08 2.36 11.27
N PRO A 884 6.34 2.29 10.80
CA PRO A 884 7.41 1.57 11.47
C PRO A 884 7.93 2.35 12.68
N ASP A 885 8.31 1.59 13.71
CA ASP A 885 8.99 2.05 14.90
C ASP A 885 10.35 1.34 14.98
N TYR A 886 11.40 2.11 14.67
CA TYR A 886 12.78 1.62 14.63
C TYR A 886 13.43 1.55 16.01
N ASN A 887 12.77 2.03 17.07
CA ASN A 887 13.32 2.02 18.42
C ASN A 887 12.96 0.71 19.11
N SER A 888 13.96 -0.18 19.25
CA SER A 888 13.81 -1.52 19.84
C SER A 888 12.66 -2.33 19.19
N PRO A 889 12.65 -2.48 17.84
CA PRO A 889 11.52 -3.07 17.12
C PRO A 889 11.18 -4.49 17.62
N ARG A 890 12.20 -5.28 18.00
CA ARG A 890 12.03 -6.63 18.54
C ARG A 890 11.17 -6.67 19.80
N GLN A 891 11.37 -5.74 20.73
CA GLN A 891 10.58 -5.63 21.97
C GLN A 891 9.12 -5.22 21.70
N LYS A 892 8.88 -4.59 20.55
CA LYS A 892 7.56 -4.15 20.08
C LYS A 892 6.94 -5.13 19.07
N GLY A 893 7.31 -6.41 19.12
CA GLY A 893 6.79 -7.43 18.21
C GLY A 893 7.10 -7.14 16.75
N GLY A 894 8.26 -6.55 16.46
CA GLY A 894 8.74 -6.13 15.14
C GLY A 894 8.52 -4.66 14.81
N GLY A 895 7.72 -3.91 15.56
CA GLY A 895 7.54 -2.46 15.37
C GLY A 895 7.11 -2.07 13.95
N ASN A 896 6.29 -2.87 13.27
CA ASN A 896 5.90 -2.68 11.84
C ASN A 896 7.07 -2.53 10.84
N THR A 897 8.32 -2.82 11.21
CA THR A 897 9.48 -2.74 10.30
C THR A 897 9.41 -3.73 9.14
N TRP A 898 8.61 -4.79 9.28
CA TRP A 898 8.31 -5.79 8.26
C TRP A 898 7.35 -5.30 7.16
N ALA A 899 6.64 -4.18 7.38
CA ALA A 899 5.63 -3.68 6.46
C ALA A 899 6.20 -3.29 5.08
N HIS A 900 5.42 -3.53 4.03
CA HIS A 900 5.69 -3.02 2.68
C HIS A 900 5.31 -1.52 2.66
N MET A 901 5.86 -0.68 1.78
CA MET A 901 7.00 -0.92 0.88
C MET A 901 8.30 -0.72 1.63
N ARG A 902 9.30 -1.55 1.30
CA ARG A 902 10.60 -1.58 1.97
C ARG A 902 11.74 -1.53 0.95
N ALA A 903 12.69 -0.64 1.20
CA ALA A 903 13.92 -0.52 0.46
C ALA A 903 15.11 -0.47 1.42
N PHE A 904 16.18 -1.19 1.10
CA PHE A 904 17.39 -1.25 1.92
C PHE A 904 18.63 -1.28 1.05
N SER A 905 19.74 -0.75 1.54
CA SER A 905 21.02 -0.89 0.83
C SER A 905 21.48 -2.36 0.81
N LYS A 906 22.12 -2.78 -0.28
CA LYS A 906 22.77 -4.10 -0.35
C LYS A 906 23.74 -4.31 0.82
N GLU A 907 24.57 -3.30 1.13
CA GLU A 907 25.50 -3.32 2.27
C GLU A 907 24.80 -3.65 3.61
N LEU A 908 23.61 -3.07 3.86
CA LEU A 908 22.85 -3.35 5.08
C LEU A 908 22.40 -4.82 5.14
N PHE A 909 21.96 -5.40 4.03
CA PHE A 909 21.56 -6.80 3.97
C PHE A 909 22.76 -7.75 4.15
N ASP A 910 23.90 -7.45 3.52
CA ASP A 910 25.11 -8.27 3.61
C ASP A 910 25.69 -8.33 5.04
N ARG A 911 25.36 -7.35 5.90
CA ARG A 911 25.76 -7.33 7.32
C ARG A 911 24.93 -8.29 8.20
N ILE A 912 23.84 -8.85 7.70
CA ILE A 912 23.02 -9.80 8.46
C ILE A 912 23.76 -11.15 8.50
N PRO A 913 24.07 -11.71 9.68
CA PRO A 913 24.63 -13.06 9.76
C PRO A 913 23.65 -14.08 9.15
N ALA A 914 24.13 -15.00 8.32
CA ALA A 914 23.28 -15.99 7.66
C ALA A 914 22.42 -16.80 8.67
N GLN A 915 22.94 -17.05 9.87
CA GLN A 915 22.22 -17.75 10.95
C GLN A 915 21.02 -16.97 11.52
N HIS A 916 20.94 -15.65 11.34
CA HIS A 916 19.74 -14.87 11.67
C HIS A 916 18.59 -15.11 10.69
N LEU A 917 18.90 -15.54 9.48
CA LEU A 917 17.95 -15.80 8.40
C LEU A 917 17.48 -17.26 8.34
N LYS A 918 18.04 -18.12 9.20
CA LYS A 918 17.78 -19.56 9.27
C LYS A 918 17.11 -19.98 10.58
N THR A 919 16.37 -21.08 10.51
CA THR A 919 15.81 -21.80 11.65
C THR A 919 16.91 -22.47 12.48
N ALA A 920 16.55 -22.99 13.66
CA ALA A 920 17.44 -23.80 14.48
C ALA A 920 17.97 -25.07 13.77
N ASP A 921 17.27 -25.58 12.76
CA ASP A 921 17.67 -26.75 11.95
C ASP A 921 18.56 -26.38 10.74
N ASP A 922 19.06 -25.14 10.68
CA ASP A 922 19.90 -24.59 9.60
C ASP A 922 19.21 -24.53 8.20
N ASP A 923 17.86 -24.58 8.16
CA ASP A 923 17.05 -24.31 6.95
C ASP A 923 16.60 -22.83 6.90
N TRP A 924 16.27 -22.31 5.72
CA TRP A 924 15.73 -20.95 5.57
C TRP A 924 14.33 -20.83 6.17
N TYR A 925 14.02 -19.70 6.82
CA TYR A 925 12.63 -19.41 7.20
C TYR A 925 11.75 -19.36 5.94
N ARG A 926 10.62 -20.07 5.98
CA ARG A 926 9.64 -20.12 4.88
C ARG A 926 8.39 -19.28 5.15
N GLN A 927 8.10 -19.01 6.42
CA GLN A 927 7.01 -18.18 6.91
C GLN A 927 7.58 -16.89 7.51
N VAL A 928 6.76 -15.84 7.58
CA VAL A 928 7.12 -14.53 8.16
C VAL A 928 8.52 -14.02 7.73
N THR A 929 8.90 -14.28 6.47
CA THR A 929 10.25 -13.98 5.95
C THR A 929 10.58 -12.49 5.98
N ASP A 930 9.54 -11.67 5.96
CA ASP A 930 9.60 -10.23 6.11
C ASP A 930 10.11 -9.83 7.50
N TYR A 931 9.67 -10.53 8.55
CA TYR A 931 10.22 -10.36 9.89
C TYR A 931 11.66 -10.84 9.97
N ALA A 932 11.95 -12.03 9.41
CA ALA A 932 13.28 -12.61 9.44
C ALA A 932 14.34 -11.70 8.80
N THR A 933 13.96 -10.95 7.76
CA THR A 933 14.86 -10.06 7.02
C THR A 933 14.84 -8.63 7.55
N MET A 934 13.67 -8.03 7.77
CA MET A 934 13.56 -6.61 8.14
C MET A 934 13.90 -6.33 9.59
N LEU A 935 13.61 -7.25 10.51
CA LEU A 935 13.92 -7.05 11.91
C LEU A 935 15.43 -6.86 12.15
N PRO A 936 16.32 -7.76 11.69
CA PRO A 936 17.76 -7.53 11.84
C PRO A 936 18.26 -6.31 11.07
N MET A 937 17.69 -5.98 9.89
CA MET A 937 18.07 -4.75 9.18
C MET A 937 17.68 -3.48 9.93
N ALA A 938 16.51 -3.46 10.57
CA ALA A 938 16.06 -2.34 11.39
C ALA A 938 16.88 -2.18 12.69
N GLU A 939 17.53 -3.23 13.14
CA GLU A 939 18.49 -3.19 14.25
C GLU A 939 19.86 -2.67 13.78
N LEU A 940 20.32 -3.09 12.60
CA LEU A 940 21.64 -2.75 12.03
C LEU A 940 21.72 -1.39 11.30
N THR A 941 20.60 -0.85 10.85
CA THR A 941 20.51 0.40 10.07
C THR A 941 21.13 1.58 10.78
N ARG A 942 21.91 2.38 10.04
CA ARG A 942 22.51 3.62 10.54
C ARG A 942 21.52 4.78 10.49
N SER A 943 20.69 4.85 9.46
CA SER A 943 19.79 5.98 9.21
C SER A 943 18.47 5.52 8.57
N PRO A 944 17.55 4.94 9.36
CA PRO A 944 16.24 4.54 8.85
C PRO A 944 15.33 5.76 8.65
N VAL A 945 14.44 5.70 7.65
CA VAL A 945 13.44 6.75 7.42
C VAL A 945 12.11 6.18 6.92
N TYR A 946 11.01 6.76 7.41
CA TYR A 946 9.66 6.51 6.91
C TYR A 946 9.21 7.72 6.08
N LEU A 947 8.98 7.52 4.78
CA LEU A 947 8.57 8.57 3.86
C LEU A 947 7.06 8.47 3.61
N ASP A 948 6.27 9.21 4.39
CA ASP A 948 4.82 9.30 4.19
C ASP A 948 4.45 10.51 3.35
N SER A 949 3.95 10.23 2.15
CA SER A 949 3.43 11.20 1.20
C SER A 949 2.18 10.64 0.52
N GLY A 950 1.38 9.91 1.29
CA GLY A 950 0.32 9.03 0.81
C GLY A 950 0.81 7.61 0.51
N TYR A 951 -0.14 6.70 0.23
CA TYR A 951 0.16 5.29 -0.08
C TYR A 951 1.03 5.14 -1.32
N ALA A 952 2.13 4.40 -1.19
CA ALA A 952 3.10 4.15 -2.24
C ALA A 952 3.01 2.73 -2.81
N TYR A 953 2.33 1.82 -2.12
CA TYR A 953 2.38 0.39 -2.41
C TYR A 953 1.05 -0.30 -2.12
N TRP A 954 0.57 -1.06 -3.09
CA TRP A 954 -0.63 -1.86 -2.95
C TRP A 954 -0.25 -3.27 -2.55
N HIS A 955 -0.69 -3.71 -1.38
CA HIS A 955 -0.42 -5.06 -0.88
C HIS A 955 -1.69 -5.91 -0.86
N GLU A 956 -1.75 -6.90 -1.74
CA GLU A 956 -2.86 -7.84 -1.85
C GLU A 956 -2.49 -9.15 -1.13
N ARG A 957 -3.26 -9.53 -0.11
CA ARG A 957 -2.98 -10.74 0.66
C ARG A 957 -4.23 -11.59 0.82
N ASP A 958 -4.16 -12.80 0.30
CA ASP A 958 -5.17 -13.85 0.48
C ASP A 958 -5.17 -14.37 1.92
N ASP A 959 -6.29 -14.98 2.32
CA ASP A 959 -6.42 -15.60 3.64
C ASP A 959 -5.62 -16.92 3.71
N TYR A 960 -4.84 -17.05 4.77
CA TYR A 960 -4.06 -18.26 5.03
C TYR A 960 -4.86 -19.33 5.76
N SER A 961 -4.54 -20.59 5.46
CA SER A 961 -5.07 -21.76 6.17
C SER A 961 -4.67 -21.77 7.64
N ALA A 962 -5.40 -22.51 8.48
CA ALA A 962 -5.12 -22.63 9.91
C ALA A 962 -3.70 -23.15 10.19
N THR A 963 -3.28 -24.21 9.50
CA THR A 963 -1.93 -24.78 9.60
C THR A 963 -0.83 -23.78 9.23
N HIS A 964 -1.08 -22.94 8.22
CA HIS A 964 -0.12 -21.89 7.85
C HIS A 964 0.02 -20.85 8.98
N LYS A 965 -1.08 -20.44 9.60
CA LYS A 965 -1.06 -19.49 10.73
C LYS A 965 -0.30 -20.05 11.94
N GLU A 966 -0.45 -21.34 12.25
CA GLU A 966 0.32 -21.99 13.33
C GLU A 966 1.83 -21.96 13.06
N GLN A 967 2.24 -22.23 11.81
CA GLN A 967 3.63 -22.14 11.39
C GLN A 967 4.17 -20.69 11.46
N GLU A 968 3.36 -19.69 11.06
CA GLU A 968 3.73 -18.27 11.22
C GLU A 968 3.99 -17.92 12.68
N VAL A 969 3.14 -18.36 13.61
CA VAL A 969 3.29 -18.09 15.05
C VAL A 969 4.56 -18.73 15.61
N ALA A 970 4.84 -19.99 15.25
CA ALA A 970 6.05 -20.68 15.68
C ALA A 970 7.32 -19.98 15.18
N ALA A 971 7.39 -19.69 13.88
CA ALA A 971 8.53 -19.00 13.28
C ALA A 971 8.72 -17.59 13.85
N LEU A 972 7.64 -16.84 14.06
CA LEU A 972 7.70 -15.49 14.65
C LEU A 972 8.24 -15.52 16.08
N LYS A 973 7.81 -16.49 16.89
CA LYS A 973 8.31 -16.68 18.26
C LYS A 973 9.82 -16.94 18.27
N GLU A 974 10.30 -17.79 17.36
CA GLU A 974 11.72 -18.09 17.22
C GLU A 974 12.52 -16.87 16.76
N ILE A 975 12.06 -16.16 15.72
CA ILE A 975 12.71 -14.95 15.20
C ILE A 975 12.84 -13.90 16.29
N LEU A 976 11.78 -13.65 17.06
CA LEU A 976 11.77 -12.64 18.13
C LEU A 976 12.65 -13.06 19.33
N ALA A 977 12.84 -14.36 19.56
CA ALA A 977 13.69 -14.87 20.63
C ALA A 977 15.21 -14.79 20.32
N LYS A 978 15.61 -14.64 19.05
CA LYS A 978 17.02 -14.40 18.69
C LYS A 978 17.54 -13.09 19.32
N PRO A 979 18.84 -13.02 19.66
CA PRO A 979 19.43 -11.78 20.17
C PRO A 979 19.28 -10.64 19.15
N ALA A 980 19.13 -9.41 19.65
CA ALA A 980 19.13 -8.23 18.79
C ALA A 980 20.53 -8.01 18.21
N LEU A 981 20.61 -7.56 16.96
CA LEU A 981 21.89 -7.17 16.36
C LEU A 981 22.26 -5.75 16.78
N GLU A 982 23.53 -5.52 17.11
CA GLU A 982 24.01 -4.20 17.50
C GLU A 982 24.61 -3.45 16.31
N LYS A 983 24.44 -2.13 16.31
CA LYS A 983 25.13 -1.26 15.36
C LYS A 983 26.60 -1.28 15.74
N GLU A 984 27.49 -1.71 14.85
CA GLU A 984 28.92 -1.47 15.06
C GLU A 984 29.12 0.04 15.29
N GLY A 985 29.78 0.38 16.40
CA GLY A 985 30.30 1.73 16.61
C GLY A 985 31.29 2.09 15.49
N PRO A 986 31.68 3.36 15.35
CA PRO A 986 32.71 3.74 14.38
C PRO A 986 33.95 2.86 14.62
N VAL A 987 34.28 2.02 13.63
CA VAL A 987 35.49 1.21 13.63
C VAL A 987 36.66 2.19 13.64
N GLU A 988 37.42 2.24 14.73
CA GLU A 988 38.73 2.89 14.74
C GLU A 988 39.54 2.29 13.58
N PRO A 989 40.12 3.12 12.70
CA PRO A 989 40.93 2.60 11.61
C PRO A 989 42.06 1.76 12.19
N LEU A 990 42.11 0.49 11.80
CA LEU A 990 43.24 -0.38 12.07
C LEU A 990 44.52 0.35 11.65
N PRO A 991 45.57 0.39 12.49
CA PRO A 991 46.83 0.99 12.10
C PRO A 991 47.32 0.26 10.85
N ALA A 992 47.67 1.05 9.83
CA ALA A 992 48.25 0.54 8.59
C ALA A 992 49.41 -0.41 8.94
N CYS A 993 49.32 -1.65 8.44
CA CYS A 993 50.46 -2.54 8.42
C CYS A 993 51.57 -1.84 7.63
N ASP A 994 52.65 -1.54 8.33
CA ASP A 994 53.87 -0.95 7.79
C ASP A 994 54.50 -1.97 6.82
N GLU A 995 54.31 -1.76 5.52
CA GLU A 995 55.12 -2.41 4.49
C GLU A 995 56.53 -1.80 4.54
N SER A 996 57.37 -2.27 5.48
CA SER A 996 58.80 -2.05 5.41
C SER A 996 59.64 -3.19 6.03
N ALA A 997 60.27 -3.93 5.10
CA ALA A 997 61.51 -4.72 5.21
C ALA A 997 61.42 -6.23 5.50
N PRO A 998 62.36 -7.02 4.94
CA PRO A 998 62.63 -7.30 3.52
C PRO A 998 62.14 -8.70 3.10
#